data_AF-A0A8B9EI14-F1
#
_entry.id   AF-A0A8B9EI14-F1
#
_cell.length_a   1.000
_cell.length_b   1.000
_cell.length_c   1.000
_cell.angle_alpha   90.00
_cell.angle_beta   90.00
_cell.angle_gamma   90.00
#
_symmetry.space_group_name_H-M   'P 1'
#
loop_
_entity.id
_entity.type
_entity.pdbx_description
1 polymer ?
#
loop_
_entity_poly.entity_id
_entity_poly.type
_entity_poly.pdbx_seq_one_letter_code
_entity_poly.pdbx_strand_id
1 'polypeptide(L)'
;ALSPGGITACPLIPRRDFLPRGSGIVTRRPLILQLIFSKTEYAEFLHCKSKKFTDFDEVRQEIEAETDRVTGTNKGISPIPINLRVYSPHVLNLTLIDLPGITKVPVGDQPQDIEYQIKDMILQFISRESSLILAVTPANMDLANSDALKMAKEVDPQGLRTIGVITKLDLMDEGTDARDVLENKLLPLRRGYIGVVNRSQKDIDGKKDIRAALAAERKFFLSHPAYRHMADRMGTPHLQKVLNQQLTNHIRETLPSLRSKLQSQLLSLEKEVEEYKNFRPDDPTRKTKALLQMVQQFGVDFEKRIEGSGDQVDTLELSGGARINRIFHERFPFELVKMEFDEKDLRREISYAIKNIHGVRTGLFTPDLAFEAIVKKQVVKLKEPCLKCVDLVIQELINTVRQCTSKLFLPALLAARGGEKRAAPGGGGAQHRPPLLLKLSPPLSLRSAQQRNTQTNKKRAVPNQVIRRGWLTINNISIMKGGSKEYWFVLTAESLSWYKDEEEKEKKYMLPLDNLKIRDVEKGFMSNKHVFAIFNTEQRNVYKDLRQIELACDSQEDVDSWKASFLRAGVYPEKDQTENEDGAQENTFSMDPQLERQVETIRNLVDSYVGIINKSIRDLMPKTIMHLMINNVSRGRGGRTGAPGAAGRSPPAPLGERRGSDDLVALRFSVLALRAPRGSGF
;
A
#
# COMPACT_ATOMS: atom_id res chain seq x y z
N ALA A 1 -34.76 27.22 15.64
CA ALA A 1 -34.78 28.65 15.25
C ALA A 1 -33.38 29.19 15.42
N LEU A 2 -32.90 29.99 14.47
CA LEU A 2 -31.58 30.61 14.55
C LEU A 2 -31.79 32.07 14.94
N SER A 3 -31.45 32.44 16.18
CA SER A 3 -31.62 33.80 16.70
C SER A 3 -30.39 34.21 17.51
N PRO A 4 -29.93 35.47 17.41
CA PRO A 4 -28.93 36.03 18.31
C PRO A 4 -29.32 35.99 19.80
N GLY A 5 -30.61 35.74 20.12
CA GLY A 5 -31.13 35.71 21.49
C GLY A 5 -32.01 34.50 21.82
N GLY A 6 -31.87 33.36 21.13
CA GLY A 6 -32.64 32.12 21.37
C GLY A 6 -34.15 32.19 21.04
N ILE A 7 -34.92 31.12 21.31
CA ILE A 7 -36.39 31.04 21.13
C ILE A 7 -37.15 32.05 22.02
N THR A 8 -36.48 32.75 22.92
CA THR A 8 -37.01 33.92 23.62
C THR A 8 -37.53 35.03 22.69
N ALA A 9 -37.11 35.04 21.43
CA ALA A 9 -37.65 35.88 20.35
C ALA A 9 -38.71 35.19 19.46
N CYS A 10 -39.02 33.92 19.72
CA CYS A 10 -39.93 33.10 18.92
C CYS A 10 -41.39 33.38 19.33
N PRO A 11 -42.21 33.99 18.46
CA PRO A 11 -43.56 34.45 18.81
C PRO A 11 -44.60 33.32 18.93
N LEU A 12 -44.17 32.08 18.77
CA LEU A 12 -45.03 30.91 18.57
C LEU A 12 -45.74 30.41 19.83
N ILE A 13 -45.41 30.95 21.00
CA ILE A 13 -45.95 30.51 22.29
C ILE A 13 -46.61 31.70 22.96
N PRO A 14 -47.88 31.99 22.60
CA PRO A 14 -48.51 33.26 22.90
C PRO A 14 -49.02 33.38 24.35
N ARG A 15 -48.56 32.57 25.31
CA ARG A 15 -49.14 32.62 26.68
C ARG A 15 -48.19 32.50 27.87
N ARG A 16 -46.95 32.04 27.74
CA ARG A 16 -46.12 31.73 28.92
C ARG A 16 -44.64 32.02 28.68
N ASP A 17 -44.04 32.78 29.58
CA ASP A 17 -42.59 32.97 29.64
C ASP A 17 -42.01 31.78 30.42
N PHE A 18 -41.43 30.79 29.75
CA PHE A 18 -40.81 29.64 30.44
C PHE A 18 -39.41 29.33 29.94
N LEU A 19 -38.94 30.07 28.94
CA LEU A 19 -37.57 29.98 28.49
C LEU A 19 -36.71 30.91 29.35
N PRO A 20 -35.47 30.50 29.67
CA PRO A 20 -34.51 31.37 30.34
C PRO A 20 -34.32 32.67 29.57
N ARG A 21 -34.09 33.79 30.27
CA ARG A 21 -33.85 35.12 29.69
C ARG A 21 -32.67 35.78 30.42
N GLY A 22 -31.77 36.42 29.68
CA GLY A 22 -30.63 37.13 30.27
C GLY A 22 -29.71 37.76 29.25
N SER A 23 -28.69 38.48 29.71
CA SER A 23 -27.60 39.00 28.87
C SER A 23 -26.53 37.93 28.63
N GLY A 24 -26.09 37.73 27.38
CA GLY A 24 -25.10 36.72 26.99
C GLY A 24 -25.71 35.48 26.33
N ILE A 25 -25.01 34.34 26.33
CA ILE A 25 -25.54 33.07 25.81
C ILE A 25 -26.57 32.52 26.79
N VAL A 26 -27.85 32.76 26.49
CA VAL A 26 -28.98 32.30 27.32
C VAL A 26 -29.24 30.81 27.11
N THR A 27 -29.38 30.38 25.84
CA THR A 27 -29.55 28.97 25.48
C THR A 27 -28.18 28.31 25.32
N ARG A 28 -27.74 27.54 26.33
CA ARG A 28 -26.43 26.82 26.32
C ARG A 28 -26.52 25.37 25.85
N ARG A 29 -27.74 24.82 25.77
CA ARG A 29 -28.05 23.47 25.29
C ARG A 29 -29.22 23.56 24.31
N PRO A 30 -29.25 22.74 23.24
CA PRO A 30 -30.41 22.67 22.37
C PRO A 30 -31.67 22.31 23.16
N LEU A 31 -32.78 23.03 22.95
CA LEU A 31 -34.06 22.70 23.57
C LEU A 31 -35.02 22.17 22.50
N ILE A 32 -35.33 20.88 22.57
CA ILE A 32 -36.36 20.26 21.75
C ILE A 32 -37.70 20.45 22.46
N LEU A 33 -38.46 21.44 22.00
CA LEU A 33 -39.75 21.80 22.51
C LEU A 33 -40.86 21.20 21.63
N GLN A 34 -41.61 20.28 22.19
CA GLN A 34 -42.77 19.65 21.56
C GLN A 34 -44.05 20.28 22.11
N LEU A 35 -44.68 21.13 21.30
CA LEU A 35 -46.00 21.66 21.57
C LEU A 35 -47.04 20.63 21.14
N ILE A 36 -47.95 20.27 22.04
CA ILE A 36 -48.98 19.25 21.81
C ILE A 36 -50.33 19.87 22.20
N PHE A 37 -51.28 19.83 21.26
CA PHE A 37 -52.65 20.23 21.52
C PHE A 37 -53.28 19.28 22.55
N SER A 38 -53.78 19.83 23.64
CA SER A 38 -54.47 19.07 24.69
C SER A 38 -55.53 19.95 25.37
N LYS A 39 -56.58 19.34 25.91
CA LYS A 39 -57.58 20.08 26.71
C LYS A 39 -57.00 20.59 28.03
N THR A 40 -55.97 19.92 28.56
CA THR A 40 -55.33 20.24 29.85
C THR A 40 -53.96 20.85 29.61
N GLU A 41 -53.64 21.92 30.35
CA GLU A 41 -52.37 22.63 30.21
C GLU A 41 -51.33 22.18 31.25
N TYR A 42 -50.22 21.60 30.80
CA TYR A 42 -49.09 21.19 31.64
C TYR A 42 -47.83 20.96 30.79
N ALA A 43 -46.67 20.86 31.44
CA ALA A 43 -45.40 20.52 30.82
C ALA A 43 -44.77 19.26 31.44
N GLU A 44 -43.96 18.55 30.66
CA GLU A 44 -43.24 17.35 31.07
C GLU A 44 -41.86 17.32 30.42
N PHE A 45 -40.82 17.01 31.21
CA PHE A 45 -39.47 16.80 30.70
C PHE A 45 -39.16 15.32 30.52
N LEU A 46 -38.35 14.99 29.50
CA LEU A 46 -37.94 13.62 29.25
C LEU A 46 -37.09 13.03 30.40
N HIS A 47 -36.32 13.86 31.10
CA HIS A 47 -35.52 13.43 32.26
C HIS A 47 -36.33 13.38 33.57
N CYS A 48 -37.55 13.95 33.59
CA CYS A 48 -38.46 14.00 34.74
C CYS A 48 -39.87 13.49 34.38
N LYS A 49 -39.97 12.31 33.73
CA LYS A 49 -41.22 11.76 33.16
C LYS A 49 -42.40 11.62 34.13
N SER A 50 -42.12 11.58 35.44
CA SER A 50 -43.14 11.38 36.48
C SER A 50 -43.72 12.69 37.04
N LYS A 51 -43.14 13.85 36.71
CA LYS A 51 -43.57 15.16 37.22
C LYS A 51 -44.27 15.97 36.12
N LYS A 52 -45.52 16.34 36.37
CA LYS A 52 -46.26 17.29 35.53
C LYS A 52 -46.09 18.69 36.11
N PHE A 53 -45.57 19.61 35.31
CA PHE A 53 -45.37 21.00 35.68
C PHE A 53 -46.60 21.81 35.25
N THR A 54 -47.29 22.43 36.20
CA THR A 54 -48.44 23.31 35.94
C THR A 54 -48.05 24.78 36.01
N ASP A 55 -47.09 25.10 36.87
CA ASP A 55 -46.38 26.38 36.92
C ASP A 55 -45.22 26.39 35.92
N PHE A 56 -45.16 27.43 35.10
CA PHE A 56 -44.17 27.58 34.03
C PHE A 56 -42.95 28.40 34.46
N ASP A 57 -43.01 29.06 35.62
CA ASP A 57 -41.81 29.57 36.26
C ASP A 57 -40.97 28.40 36.81
N GLU A 58 -41.60 27.33 37.32
CA GLU A 58 -40.88 26.07 37.64
C GLU A 58 -40.26 25.43 36.39
N VAL A 59 -40.94 25.47 35.25
CA VAL A 59 -40.38 24.96 33.97
C VAL A 59 -39.13 25.74 33.58
N ARG A 60 -39.13 27.07 33.76
CA ARG A 60 -37.94 27.91 33.50
C ARG A 60 -36.78 27.52 34.41
N GLN A 61 -37.03 27.46 35.71
CA GLN A 61 -36.03 27.10 36.72
C GLN A 61 -35.46 25.69 36.46
N GLU A 62 -36.30 24.74 36.05
CA GLU A 62 -35.89 23.39 35.70
C GLU A 62 -34.99 23.37 34.46
N ILE A 63 -35.28 24.18 33.42
CA ILE A 63 -34.40 24.30 32.24
C ILE A 63 -33.03 24.84 32.65
N GLU A 64 -33.00 25.87 33.50
CA GLU A 64 -31.75 26.47 33.99
C GLU A 64 -30.95 25.46 34.82
N ALA A 65 -31.60 24.81 35.78
CA ALA A 65 -30.98 23.80 36.65
C ALA A 65 -30.43 22.60 35.85
N GLU A 66 -31.21 22.06 34.90
CA GLU A 66 -30.77 20.95 34.05
C GLU A 66 -29.66 21.36 33.09
N THR A 67 -29.65 22.64 32.66
CA THR A 67 -28.54 23.18 31.88
C THR A 67 -27.27 23.23 32.71
N ASP A 68 -27.31 23.86 33.88
CA ASP A 68 -26.17 24.00 34.79
C ASP A 68 -25.64 22.66 35.29
N ARG A 69 -26.52 21.66 35.48
CA ARG A 69 -26.11 20.30 35.87
C ARG A 69 -25.15 19.65 34.87
N VAL A 70 -25.30 19.94 33.58
CA VAL A 70 -24.50 19.34 32.50
C VAL A 70 -23.34 20.23 32.06
N THR A 71 -23.56 21.54 31.95
CA THR A 71 -22.54 22.47 31.44
C THR A 71 -21.75 23.17 32.54
N GLY A 72 -22.14 23.02 33.80
CA GLY A 72 -21.62 23.79 34.92
C GLY A 72 -22.05 25.26 34.89
N THR A 73 -21.66 26.01 35.90
CA THR A 73 -21.99 27.44 36.04
C THR A 73 -21.11 28.35 35.15
N ASN A 74 -20.05 27.83 34.55
CA ASN A 74 -19.02 28.61 33.84
C ASN A 74 -19.37 28.91 32.36
N LYS A 75 -20.65 29.14 32.05
CA LYS A 75 -21.13 29.54 30.70
C LYS A 75 -20.75 28.60 29.53
N GLY A 76 -20.41 27.34 29.81
CA GLY A 76 -20.14 26.31 28.80
C GLY A 76 -21.39 25.89 28.03
N ILE A 77 -21.20 25.31 26.84
CA ILE A 77 -22.28 24.76 26.00
C ILE A 77 -22.22 23.24 25.95
N SER A 78 -23.33 22.58 25.61
CA SER A 78 -23.35 21.13 25.36
C SER A 78 -24.31 20.77 24.22
N PRO A 79 -23.93 19.87 23.31
CA PRO A 79 -24.80 19.43 22.21
C PRO A 79 -25.94 18.53 22.67
N ILE A 80 -25.95 18.08 23.93
CA ILE A 80 -26.96 17.16 24.45
C ILE A 80 -28.28 17.92 24.68
N PRO A 81 -29.36 17.60 23.93
CA PRO A 81 -30.59 18.38 23.98
C PRO A 81 -31.38 18.16 25.28
N ILE A 82 -32.12 19.18 25.70
CA ILE A 82 -33.19 19.08 26.69
C ILE A 82 -34.50 18.84 25.93
N ASN A 83 -35.27 17.83 26.32
CA ASN A 83 -36.54 17.51 25.69
C ASN A 83 -37.69 17.92 26.60
N LEU A 84 -38.51 18.86 26.13
CA LEU A 84 -39.64 19.43 26.84
C LEU A 84 -40.92 19.26 26.01
N ARG A 85 -41.94 18.66 26.62
CA ARG A 85 -43.29 18.57 26.05
C ARG A 85 -44.19 19.56 26.77
N VAL A 86 -44.92 20.38 26.00
CA VAL A 86 -45.91 21.31 26.52
C VAL A 86 -47.26 20.96 25.92
N TYR A 87 -48.18 20.57 26.78
CA TYR A 87 -49.57 20.28 26.46
C TYR A 87 -50.39 21.54 26.72
N SER A 88 -51.16 22.03 25.75
CA SER A 88 -52.02 23.22 25.92
C SER A 88 -53.15 23.26 24.88
N PRO A 89 -54.33 23.84 25.21
CA PRO A 89 -55.40 24.00 24.22
C PRO A 89 -55.13 25.16 23.25
N HIS A 90 -54.10 25.97 23.51
CA HIS A 90 -53.77 27.17 22.76
C HIS A 90 -52.56 27.01 21.84
N VAL A 91 -52.05 25.78 21.68
CA VAL A 91 -50.90 25.48 20.83
C VAL A 91 -51.29 24.49 19.73
N LEU A 92 -50.58 24.56 18.62
CA LEU A 92 -50.65 23.57 17.56
C LEU A 92 -49.61 22.48 17.80
N ASN A 93 -49.81 21.30 17.21
CA ASN A 93 -48.84 20.22 17.25
C ASN A 93 -47.60 20.62 16.46
N LEU A 94 -46.54 21.06 17.15
CA LEU A 94 -45.36 21.65 16.56
C LEU A 94 -44.13 21.26 17.36
N THR A 95 -43.07 20.80 16.70
CA THR A 95 -41.77 20.63 17.33
C THR A 95 -40.85 21.77 16.93
N LEU A 96 -40.35 22.49 17.92
CA LEU A 96 -39.38 23.56 17.78
C LEU A 96 -38.07 23.12 18.41
N ILE A 97 -36.97 23.40 17.74
CA ILE A 97 -35.64 23.19 18.30
C ILE A 97 -35.04 24.58 18.54
N ASP A 98 -34.86 24.94 19.81
CA ASP A 98 -34.05 26.09 20.18
C ASP A 98 -32.59 25.71 20.09
N LEU A 99 -31.78 26.59 19.50
CA LEU A 99 -30.35 26.38 19.35
C LEU A 99 -29.63 27.56 19.99
N PRO A 100 -28.42 27.37 20.53
CA PRO A 100 -27.61 28.47 21.03
C PRO A 100 -27.43 29.57 20.00
N GLY A 101 -27.50 30.82 20.43
CA GLY A 101 -27.19 31.98 19.59
C GLY A 101 -25.69 32.04 19.28
N ILE A 102 -25.34 32.48 18.06
CA ILE A 102 -23.93 32.63 17.68
C ILE A 102 -23.29 33.79 18.45
N THR A 103 -22.15 33.52 19.07
CA THR A 103 -21.27 34.53 19.65
C THR A 103 -19.92 34.51 18.94
N LYS A 104 -19.50 35.68 18.41
CA LYS A 104 -18.23 35.85 17.69
C LYS A 104 -17.02 36.04 18.61
N VAL A 105 -17.26 36.46 19.85
CA VAL A 105 -16.21 36.72 20.84
C VAL A 105 -16.51 35.88 22.07
N PRO A 106 -15.58 35.02 22.54
CA PRO A 106 -15.76 34.26 23.77
C PRO A 106 -15.83 35.22 24.96
N VAL A 107 -16.75 34.97 25.88
CA VAL A 107 -16.93 35.79 27.09
C VAL A 107 -16.79 34.94 28.37
N GLY A 108 -16.01 35.42 29.33
CA GLY A 108 -15.72 34.67 30.57
C GLY A 108 -14.83 33.45 30.30
N ASP A 109 -15.18 32.29 30.87
CA ASP A 109 -14.42 31.03 30.77
C ASP A 109 -14.72 30.23 29.49
N GLN A 110 -15.34 30.85 28.48
CA GLN A 110 -15.64 30.18 27.22
C GLN A 110 -14.37 29.90 26.42
N PRO A 111 -14.27 28.73 25.77
CA PRO A 111 -13.09 28.39 24.98
C PRO A 111 -13.01 29.27 23.73
N GLN A 112 -11.80 29.48 23.21
CA GLN A 112 -11.57 30.37 22.06
C GLN A 112 -12.30 29.92 20.78
N ASP A 113 -12.63 28.63 20.68
CA ASP A 113 -13.32 28.01 19.56
C ASP A 113 -14.86 27.90 19.77
N ILE A 114 -15.43 28.60 20.76
CA ILE A 114 -16.87 28.53 21.07
C ILE A 114 -17.77 28.81 19.86
N GLU A 115 -17.37 29.73 18.98
CA GLU A 115 -18.10 30.03 17.73
C GLU A 115 -18.20 28.79 16.83
N TYR A 116 -17.10 28.06 16.67
CA TYR A 116 -17.05 26.84 15.85
C TYR A 116 -17.89 25.74 16.48
N GLN A 117 -17.84 25.56 17.80
CA GLN A 117 -18.65 24.56 18.50
C GLN A 117 -20.16 24.85 18.37
N ILE A 118 -20.57 26.11 18.50
CA ILE A 118 -21.97 26.52 18.31
C ILE A 118 -22.40 26.29 16.85
N LYS A 119 -21.56 26.67 15.87
CA LYS A 119 -21.85 26.43 14.45
C LYS A 119 -21.99 24.95 14.14
N ASP A 120 -21.07 24.11 14.60
CA ASP A 120 -21.15 22.66 14.38
C ASP A 120 -22.42 22.07 15.00
N MET A 121 -22.74 22.48 16.25
CA MET A 121 -23.97 22.08 16.91
C MET A 121 -25.22 22.49 16.11
N ILE A 122 -25.26 23.71 15.57
CA ILE A 122 -26.36 24.18 14.73
C ILE A 122 -26.48 23.34 13.45
N LEU A 123 -25.35 23.11 12.76
CA LEU A 123 -25.28 22.34 11.51
C LEU A 123 -25.80 20.90 11.69
N GLN A 124 -25.56 20.27 12.84
CA GLN A 124 -26.11 18.94 13.14
C GLN A 124 -27.66 18.87 13.06
N PHE A 125 -28.34 19.99 13.31
CA PHE A 125 -29.80 20.09 13.20
C PHE A 125 -30.25 20.61 11.84
N ILE A 126 -29.65 21.70 11.34
CA ILE A 126 -30.13 22.37 10.12
C ILE A 126 -29.70 21.71 8.81
N SER A 127 -28.63 20.88 8.82
CA SER A 127 -28.19 20.13 7.64
C SER A 127 -29.14 18.98 7.26
N ARG A 128 -30.07 18.62 8.15
CA ARG A 128 -31.09 17.61 7.85
C ARG A 128 -32.12 18.20 6.89
N GLU A 129 -32.27 17.60 5.71
CA GLU A 129 -33.23 18.05 4.68
C GLU A 129 -34.68 18.06 5.17
N SER A 130 -35.01 17.21 6.15
CA SER A 130 -36.33 17.12 6.79
C SER A 130 -36.60 18.20 7.84
N SER A 131 -35.76 19.23 7.93
CA SER A 131 -35.89 20.32 8.89
C SER A 131 -36.27 21.63 8.19
N LEU A 132 -37.24 22.35 8.77
CA LEU A 132 -37.55 23.73 8.41
C LEU A 132 -36.64 24.67 9.21
N ILE A 133 -36.01 25.61 8.52
CA ILE A 133 -35.11 26.60 9.13
C ILE A 133 -35.90 27.88 9.37
N LEU A 134 -35.99 28.28 10.63
CA LEU A 134 -36.53 29.59 11.00
C LEU A 134 -35.36 30.55 11.24
N ALA A 135 -35.07 31.41 10.26
CA ALA A 135 -33.98 32.37 10.32
C ALA A 135 -34.48 33.69 10.93
N VAL A 136 -34.19 33.91 12.20
CA VAL A 136 -34.66 35.07 12.97
C VAL A 136 -33.59 36.15 12.96
N THR A 137 -33.91 37.30 12.34
CA THR A 137 -33.00 38.45 12.26
C THR A 137 -33.68 39.69 12.88
N PRO A 138 -33.00 40.49 13.70
CA PRO A 138 -33.56 41.75 14.16
C PRO A 138 -33.50 42.82 13.06
N ALA A 139 -34.48 43.72 13.01
CA ALA A 139 -34.62 44.73 11.96
C ALA A 139 -33.61 45.88 12.07
N ASN A 140 -33.05 46.10 13.27
CA ASN A 140 -32.08 47.14 13.55
C ASN A 140 -30.64 46.79 13.14
N MET A 141 -30.43 45.65 12.47
CA MET A 141 -29.15 45.30 11.85
C MET A 141 -29.32 45.09 10.35
N ASP A 142 -28.25 45.33 9.61
CA ASP A 142 -28.22 45.01 8.20
C ASP A 142 -28.39 43.49 7.98
N LEU A 143 -29.36 43.13 7.13
CA LEU A 143 -29.71 41.76 6.79
C LEU A 143 -28.50 40.99 6.20
N ALA A 144 -27.62 41.67 5.47
CA ALA A 144 -26.42 41.07 4.90
C ALA A 144 -25.45 40.53 5.96
N ASN A 145 -25.55 41.04 7.19
CA ASN A 145 -24.73 40.63 8.33
C ASN A 145 -25.40 39.58 9.23
N SER A 146 -26.60 39.09 8.88
CA SER A 146 -27.31 38.07 9.63
C SER A 146 -26.61 36.71 9.56
N ASP A 147 -26.06 36.26 10.69
CA ASP A 147 -25.42 34.95 10.80
C ASP A 147 -26.44 33.80 10.60
N ALA A 148 -27.71 34.03 10.99
CA ALA A 148 -28.79 33.07 10.81
C ALA A 148 -29.08 32.80 9.32
N LEU A 149 -29.10 33.85 8.49
CA LEU A 149 -29.33 33.73 7.04
C LEU A 149 -28.10 33.19 6.30
N LYS A 150 -26.88 33.53 6.76
CA LYS A 150 -25.63 32.97 6.21
C LYS A 150 -25.61 31.45 6.37
N MET A 151 -25.82 30.94 7.58
CA MET A 151 -25.88 29.48 7.81
C MET A 151 -27.05 28.82 7.08
N ALA A 152 -28.21 29.47 7.02
CA ALA A 152 -29.34 28.93 6.26
C ALA A 152 -28.98 28.75 4.78
N LYS A 153 -28.28 29.72 4.17
CA LYS A 153 -27.82 29.62 2.77
C LYS A 153 -26.75 28.55 2.54
N GLU A 154 -25.91 28.24 3.53
CA GLU A 154 -24.92 27.17 3.41
C GLU A 154 -25.59 25.79 3.24
N VAL A 155 -26.72 25.56 3.93
CA VAL A 155 -27.43 24.26 3.94
C VAL A 155 -28.72 24.24 3.12
N ASP A 156 -29.20 25.41 2.67
CA ASP A 156 -30.38 25.61 1.83
C ASP A 156 -30.15 26.79 0.85
N PRO A 157 -29.24 26.66 -0.14
CA PRO A 157 -28.87 27.76 -1.03
C PRO A 157 -30.05 28.34 -1.84
N GLN A 158 -31.03 27.49 -2.15
CA GLN A 158 -32.24 27.86 -2.88
C GLN A 158 -33.35 28.41 -1.98
N GLY A 159 -33.17 28.42 -0.66
CA GLY A 159 -34.15 28.92 0.31
C GLY A 159 -35.48 28.14 0.29
N LEU A 160 -35.44 26.85 -0.03
CA LEU A 160 -36.63 26.00 -0.19
C LEU A 160 -37.32 25.68 1.13
N ARG A 161 -36.57 25.61 2.22
CA ARG A 161 -37.03 25.20 3.56
C ARG A 161 -36.70 26.23 4.64
N THR A 162 -36.28 27.42 4.22
CA THR A 162 -35.97 28.56 5.08
C THR A 162 -37.12 29.57 5.11
N ILE A 163 -37.53 29.96 6.31
CA ILE A 163 -38.53 31.00 6.59
C ILE A 163 -37.81 32.15 7.29
N GLY A 164 -37.89 33.35 6.72
CA GLY A 164 -37.31 34.54 7.32
C GLY A 164 -38.27 35.16 8.35
N VAL A 165 -37.75 35.50 9.53
CA VAL A 165 -38.51 36.24 10.55
C VAL A 165 -37.74 37.48 10.93
N ILE A 166 -38.38 38.64 10.77
CA ILE A 166 -37.80 39.94 11.11
C ILE A 166 -38.42 40.41 12.43
N THR A 167 -37.59 40.56 13.46
CA THR A 167 -38.01 40.99 14.81
C THR A 167 -37.59 42.44 15.07
N LYS A 168 -38.06 43.06 16.16
CA LYS A 168 -37.61 44.41 16.60
C LYS A 168 -37.83 45.52 15.55
N LEU A 169 -38.90 45.42 14.75
CA LEU A 169 -39.27 46.43 13.75
C LEU A 169 -39.64 47.79 14.36
N ASP A 170 -40.01 47.79 15.63
CA ASP A 170 -40.32 48.95 16.45
C ASP A 170 -39.08 49.71 16.96
N LEU A 171 -37.90 49.10 16.86
CA LEU A 171 -36.61 49.66 17.32
C LEU A 171 -35.72 50.09 16.15
N MET A 172 -36.29 50.29 14.96
CA MET A 172 -35.57 50.84 13.82
C MET A 172 -35.40 52.36 13.97
N ASP A 173 -34.33 52.89 13.40
CA ASP A 173 -34.05 54.33 13.42
C ASP A 173 -35.15 55.09 12.67
N GLU A 174 -35.56 56.24 13.20
CA GLU A 174 -36.58 57.07 12.56
C GLU A 174 -36.17 57.45 11.13
N GLY A 175 -37.06 57.24 10.17
CA GLY A 175 -36.79 57.45 8.75
C GLY A 175 -36.25 56.21 8.01
N THR A 176 -36.00 55.10 8.71
CA THR A 176 -35.68 53.81 8.09
C THR A 176 -36.84 52.81 8.23
N ASP A 177 -36.92 51.86 7.30
CA ASP A 177 -37.87 50.75 7.37
C ASP A 177 -37.29 49.48 6.73
N ALA A 178 -37.91 48.34 7.03
CA ALA A 178 -37.53 47.03 6.51
C ALA A 178 -38.46 46.57 5.37
N ARG A 179 -39.11 47.50 4.66
CA ARG A 179 -40.14 47.18 3.66
C ARG A 179 -39.59 46.29 2.55
N ASP A 180 -38.43 46.59 1.99
CA ASP A 180 -37.85 45.80 0.89
C ASP A 180 -37.44 44.39 1.32
N VAL A 181 -37.14 44.20 2.61
CA VAL A 181 -36.90 42.87 3.19
C VAL A 181 -38.22 42.10 3.32
N LEU A 182 -39.24 42.73 3.90
CA LEU A 182 -40.56 42.11 4.10
C LEU A 182 -41.31 41.85 2.78
N GLU A 183 -41.07 42.66 1.75
CA GLU A 183 -41.56 42.44 0.38
C GLU A 183 -40.72 41.41 -0.40
N ASN A 184 -39.72 40.79 0.25
CA ASN A 184 -38.89 39.72 -0.30
C ASN A 184 -38.03 40.17 -1.51
N LYS A 185 -37.65 41.44 -1.59
CA LYS A 185 -36.88 42.01 -2.72
C LYS A 185 -35.38 41.95 -2.50
N LEU A 186 -34.91 42.23 -1.27
CA LEU A 186 -33.48 42.34 -0.98
C LEU A 186 -32.76 40.98 -1.01
N LEU A 187 -33.29 39.99 -0.29
CA LEU A 187 -32.73 38.65 -0.20
C LEU A 187 -33.84 37.60 -0.35
N PRO A 188 -34.22 37.22 -1.58
CA PRO A 188 -35.44 36.44 -1.80
C PRO A 188 -35.35 35.03 -1.17
N LEU A 189 -36.34 34.70 -0.34
CA LEU A 189 -36.59 33.36 0.18
C LEU A 189 -37.87 32.79 -0.44
N ARG A 190 -37.92 31.49 -0.75
CA ARG A 190 -39.10 30.85 -1.35
C ARG A 190 -40.32 30.90 -0.43
N ARG A 191 -40.11 30.92 0.89
CA ARG A 191 -41.17 31.01 1.91
C ARG A 191 -41.36 32.45 2.45
N GLY A 192 -40.64 33.43 1.92
CA GLY A 192 -40.76 34.84 2.26
C GLY A 192 -40.29 35.20 3.68
N TYR A 193 -40.61 36.44 4.06
CA TYR A 193 -40.32 37.01 5.37
C TYR A 193 -41.60 37.38 6.11
N ILE A 194 -41.57 37.24 7.44
CA ILE A 194 -42.66 37.64 8.32
C ILE A 194 -42.09 38.55 9.42
N GLY A 195 -42.62 39.77 9.48
CA GLY A 195 -42.29 40.75 10.50
C GLY A 195 -43.09 40.51 11.78
N VAL A 196 -42.44 40.62 12.94
CA VAL A 196 -43.07 40.44 14.26
C VAL A 196 -42.55 41.49 15.24
N VAL A 197 -43.43 41.94 16.14
CA VAL A 197 -43.10 42.90 17.20
C VAL A 197 -43.35 42.22 18.54
N ASN A 198 -42.26 42.03 19.28
CA ASN A 198 -42.28 41.33 20.56
C ASN A 198 -42.44 42.32 21.73
N ARG A 199 -42.73 41.81 22.93
CA ARG A 199 -42.71 42.62 24.17
C ARG A 199 -41.29 43.15 24.42
N SER A 200 -41.18 44.44 24.74
CA SER A 200 -39.91 45.05 25.18
C SER A 200 -39.49 44.54 26.56
N GLN A 201 -38.24 44.75 26.97
CA GLN A 201 -37.79 44.39 28.31
C GLN A 201 -38.64 45.06 29.41
N LYS A 202 -38.98 46.35 29.20
CA LYS A 202 -39.87 47.11 30.10
C LYS A 202 -41.28 46.50 30.17
N ASP A 203 -41.83 46.03 29.04
CA ASP A 203 -43.13 45.35 29.02
C ASP A 203 -43.09 44.00 29.78
N ILE A 204 -41.95 43.31 29.76
CA ILE A 204 -41.74 42.03 30.46
C ILE A 204 -41.64 42.26 31.96
N ASP A 205 -40.81 43.23 32.39
CA ASP A 205 -40.66 43.60 33.80
C ASP A 205 -42.01 44.10 34.37
N GLY A 206 -42.79 44.81 33.54
CA GLY A 206 -44.16 45.23 33.85
C GLY A 206 -45.23 44.14 33.69
N LYS A 207 -44.86 42.88 33.41
CA LYS A 207 -45.76 41.73 33.21
C LYS A 207 -46.94 42.01 32.26
N LYS A 208 -46.69 42.73 31.17
CA LYS A 208 -47.72 43.07 30.17
C LYS A 208 -48.39 41.82 29.62
N ASP A 209 -49.72 41.83 29.67
CA ASP A 209 -50.55 40.75 29.17
C ASP A 209 -50.35 40.52 27.66
N ILE A 210 -50.45 39.27 27.24
CA ILE A 210 -50.11 38.88 25.87
C ILE A 210 -51.22 39.27 24.89
N ARG A 211 -52.49 39.34 25.32
CA ARG A 211 -53.55 39.88 24.46
C ARG A 211 -53.30 41.35 24.16
N ALA A 212 -52.83 42.10 25.18
CA ALA A 212 -52.42 43.49 25.00
C ALA A 212 -51.19 43.62 24.09
N ALA A 213 -50.22 42.69 24.17
CA ALA A 213 -49.07 42.65 23.27
C ALA A 213 -49.46 42.38 21.80
N LEU A 214 -50.33 41.38 21.55
CA LEU A 214 -50.83 41.08 20.20
C LEU A 214 -51.68 42.22 19.63
N ALA A 215 -52.47 42.89 20.47
CA ALA A 215 -53.23 44.08 20.06
C ALA A 215 -52.29 45.24 19.71
N ALA A 216 -51.21 45.45 20.48
CA ALA A 216 -50.20 46.45 20.20
C ALA A 216 -49.42 46.15 18.90
N GLU A 217 -49.04 44.89 18.67
CA GLU A 217 -48.41 44.43 17.43
C GLU A 217 -49.32 44.70 16.22
N ARG A 218 -50.59 44.33 16.32
CA ARG A 218 -51.56 44.58 15.24
C ARG A 218 -51.75 46.08 14.99
N LYS A 219 -51.82 46.89 16.06
CA LYS A 219 -51.90 48.35 15.96
C LYS A 219 -50.68 48.91 15.25
N PHE A 220 -49.47 48.48 15.61
CA PHE A 220 -48.22 48.90 14.97
C PHE A 220 -48.25 48.69 13.45
N PHE A 221 -48.57 47.48 12.99
CA PHE A 221 -48.61 47.19 11.55
C PHE A 221 -49.69 47.97 10.79
N LEU A 222 -50.84 48.26 11.43
CA LEU A 222 -51.92 49.04 10.82
C LEU A 222 -51.63 50.56 10.79
N SER A 223 -50.90 51.07 11.79
CA SER A 223 -50.57 52.49 11.90
C SER A 223 -49.30 52.88 11.14
N HIS A 224 -48.36 51.95 10.93
CA HIS A 224 -47.08 52.25 10.30
C HIS A 224 -47.24 52.45 8.77
N PRO A 225 -46.84 53.60 8.21
CA PRO A 225 -47.09 53.94 6.79
C PRO A 225 -46.44 52.94 5.82
N ALA A 226 -45.22 52.46 6.13
CA ALA A 226 -44.48 51.53 5.27
C ALA A 226 -45.02 50.09 5.30
N TYR A 227 -45.77 49.68 6.33
CA TYR A 227 -46.20 48.29 6.53
C TYR A 227 -47.72 48.08 6.43
N ARG A 228 -48.50 49.16 6.37
CA ARG A 228 -49.97 49.11 6.41
C ARG A 228 -50.58 48.21 5.34
N HIS A 229 -50.05 48.22 4.12
CA HIS A 229 -50.56 47.40 3.00
C HIS A 229 -50.24 45.90 3.15
N MET A 230 -49.33 45.53 4.06
CA MET A 230 -48.94 44.14 4.32
C MET A 230 -49.33 43.66 5.73
N ALA A 231 -50.06 44.46 6.51
CA ALA A 231 -50.39 44.17 7.91
C ALA A 231 -51.08 42.81 8.11
N ASP A 232 -51.82 42.29 7.13
CA ASP A 232 -52.48 40.98 7.19
C ASP A 232 -51.54 39.78 6.98
N ARG A 233 -50.34 40.04 6.43
CA ARG A 233 -49.26 39.06 6.25
C ARG A 233 -48.15 39.19 7.31
N MET A 234 -48.38 40.02 8.31
CA MET A 234 -47.40 40.31 9.36
C MET A 234 -47.97 39.95 10.74
N GLY A 235 -47.08 39.91 11.72
CA GLY A 235 -47.39 39.67 13.10
C GLY A 235 -47.37 38.19 13.50
N THR A 236 -47.36 38.00 14.81
CA THR A 236 -47.29 36.72 15.50
C THR A 236 -48.39 35.73 15.08
N PRO A 237 -49.68 36.14 14.97
CA PRO A 237 -50.73 35.21 14.56
C PRO A 237 -50.55 34.70 13.13
N HIS A 238 -50.07 35.55 12.22
CA HIS A 238 -49.78 35.16 10.84
C HIS A 238 -48.62 34.16 10.79
N LEU A 239 -47.54 34.44 11.53
CA LEU A 239 -46.39 33.53 11.64
C LEU A 239 -46.78 32.14 12.13
N GLN A 240 -47.63 32.05 13.17
CA GLN A 240 -48.12 30.77 13.68
C GLN A 240 -48.91 29.98 12.63
N LYS A 241 -49.81 30.66 11.90
CA LYS A 241 -50.59 30.05 10.81
C LYS A 241 -49.68 29.53 9.69
N VAL A 242 -48.72 30.34 9.25
CA VAL A 242 -47.77 29.97 8.19
C VAL A 242 -46.92 28.79 8.64
N LEU A 243 -46.34 28.82 9.83
CA LEU A 243 -45.49 27.73 10.30
C LEU A 243 -46.22 26.40 10.40
N ASN A 244 -47.46 26.39 10.87
CA ASN A 244 -48.27 25.18 10.90
C ASN A 244 -48.56 24.64 9.49
N GLN A 245 -48.92 25.51 8.55
CA GLN A 245 -49.15 25.14 7.15
C GLN A 245 -47.88 24.59 6.50
N GLN A 246 -46.75 25.28 6.68
CA GLN A 246 -45.47 24.88 6.11
C GLN A 246 -44.95 23.59 6.71
N LEU A 247 -45.10 23.39 8.03
CA LEU A 247 -44.74 22.13 8.68
C LEU A 247 -45.57 20.97 8.13
N THR A 248 -46.89 21.13 8.04
CA THR A 248 -47.79 20.09 7.53
C THR A 248 -47.44 19.70 6.10
N ASN A 249 -47.19 20.69 5.24
CA ASN A 249 -46.78 20.44 3.85
C ASN A 249 -45.41 19.77 3.78
N HIS A 250 -44.44 20.24 4.57
CA HIS A 250 -43.10 19.68 4.58
C HIS A 250 -43.08 18.23 5.08
N ILE A 251 -43.86 17.89 6.12
CA ILE A 251 -44.02 16.51 6.58
C ILE A 251 -44.60 15.65 5.46
N ARG A 252 -45.63 16.12 4.76
CA ARG A 252 -46.26 15.38 3.66
C ARG A 252 -45.28 15.10 2.51
N GLU A 253 -44.45 16.08 2.16
CA GLU A 253 -43.43 15.97 1.11
C GLU A 253 -42.25 15.07 1.50
N THR A 254 -41.80 15.11 2.76
CA THR A 254 -40.60 14.38 3.22
C THR A 254 -40.87 12.98 3.76
N LEU A 255 -42.10 12.67 4.16
CA LEU A 255 -42.45 11.36 4.72
C LEU A 255 -42.21 10.18 3.77
N PRO A 256 -42.51 10.26 2.45
CA PRO A 256 -42.26 9.14 1.53
C PRO A 256 -40.79 8.77 1.40
N SER A 257 -39.89 9.76 1.30
CA SER A 257 -38.44 9.52 1.17
C SER A 257 -37.87 9.01 2.49
N LEU A 258 -38.31 9.57 3.63
CA LEU A 258 -37.92 9.07 4.96
C LEU A 258 -38.33 7.60 5.14
N ARG A 259 -39.55 7.23 4.75
CA ARG A 259 -40.02 5.84 4.79
C ARG A 259 -39.13 4.92 3.95
N SER A 260 -38.81 5.31 2.72
CA SER A 260 -37.96 4.51 1.84
C SER A 260 -36.55 4.33 2.42
N LYS A 261 -35.97 5.39 3.00
CA LYS A 261 -34.67 5.32 3.69
C LYS A 261 -34.71 4.35 4.88
N LEU A 262 -35.73 4.43 5.73
CA LEU A 262 -35.88 3.54 6.88
C LEU A 262 -36.11 2.08 6.43
N GLN A 263 -36.87 1.84 5.36
CA GLN A 263 -37.06 0.51 4.80
C GLN A 263 -35.75 -0.09 4.25
N SER A 264 -34.94 0.71 3.56
CA SER A 264 -33.62 0.27 3.09
C SER A 264 -32.67 -0.06 4.24
N GLN A 265 -32.66 0.77 5.29
CA GLN A 265 -31.88 0.50 6.50
C GLN A 265 -32.35 -0.77 7.21
N LEU A 266 -33.67 -0.96 7.34
CA LEU A 266 -34.25 -2.17 7.91
C LEU A 266 -33.82 -3.41 7.12
N LEU A 267 -33.90 -3.38 5.79
CA LEU A 267 -33.52 -4.52 4.94
C LEU A 267 -32.03 -4.90 5.10
N SER A 268 -31.15 -3.90 5.20
CA SER A 268 -29.73 -4.12 5.46
C SER A 268 -29.51 -4.79 6.82
N LEU A 269 -30.17 -4.29 7.86
CA LEU A 269 -30.10 -4.85 9.20
C LEU A 269 -30.72 -6.25 9.27
N GLU A 270 -31.82 -6.50 8.55
CA GLU A 270 -32.45 -7.82 8.47
C GLU A 270 -31.51 -8.85 7.86
N LYS A 271 -30.74 -8.48 6.83
CA LYS A 271 -29.74 -9.36 6.23
C LYS A 271 -28.66 -9.77 7.23
N GLU A 272 -28.14 -8.81 8.00
CA GLU A 272 -27.18 -9.09 9.07
C GLU A 272 -27.83 -9.95 10.16
N VAL A 273 -29.03 -9.59 10.61
CA VAL A 273 -29.74 -10.29 11.68
C VAL A 273 -30.11 -11.72 11.29
N GLU A 274 -30.41 -12.02 10.03
CA GLU A 274 -30.66 -13.38 9.55
C GLU A 274 -29.48 -14.32 9.84
N GLU A 275 -28.25 -13.80 9.79
CA GLU A 275 -27.03 -14.51 10.20
C GLU A 275 -26.95 -14.77 11.71
N TYR A 276 -27.84 -14.19 12.51
CA TYR A 276 -27.92 -14.30 13.98
C TYR A 276 -29.29 -14.80 14.51
N LYS A 277 -30.33 -14.95 13.67
CA LYS A 277 -31.70 -15.32 14.12
C LYS A 277 -31.82 -16.68 14.77
N ASN A 278 -31.03 -17.67 14.32
CA ASN A 278 -31.11 -19.05 14.80
C ASN A 278 -30.16 -19.36 15.97
N PHE A 279 -29.65 -18.33 16.67
CA PHE A 279 -28.54 -18.50 17.61
C PHE A 279 -28.99 -18.37 19.07
N ARG A 280 -28.59 -19.36 19.88
CA ARG A 280 -28.62 -19.29 21.34
C ARG A 280 -27.20 -19.00 21.88
N PRO A 281 -27.05 -18.18 22.94
CA PRO A 281 -25.73 -17.86 23.51
C PRO A 281 -24.90 -19.09 23.94
N ASP A 282 -25.57 -20.17 24.35
CA ASP A 282 -24.94 -21.34 25.00
C ASP A 282 -24.76 -22.57 24.09
N ASP A 283 -24.97 -22.45 22.78
CA ASP A 283 -24.87 -23.61 21.88
C ASP A 283 -23.39 -23.92 21.50
N PRO A 284 -22.81 -25.07 21.91
CA PRO A 284 -21.45 -25.45 21.56
C PRO A 284 -21.26 -25.64 20.04
N THR A 285 -22.32 -25.90 19.28
CA THR A 285 -22.24 -25.98 17.81
C THR A 285 -21.85 -24.65 17.17
N ARG A 286 -22.13 -23.51 17.83
CA ARG A 286 -21.72 -22.17 17.38
C ARG A 286 -20.21 -21.98 17.43
N LYS A 287 -19.58 -22.39 18.53
CA LYS A 287 -18.11 -22.28 18.70
C LYS A 287 -17.41 -23.12 17.64
N THR A 288 -17.92 -24.32 17.37
CA THR A 288 -17.39 -25.21 16.35
C THR A 288 -17.62 -24.67 14.93
N LYS A 289 -18.82 -24.17 14.61
CA LYS A 289 -19.14 -23.59 13.29
C LYS A 289 -18.35 -22.31 13.02
N ALA A 290 -18.24 -21.42 14.01
CA ALA A 290 -17.43 -20.20 13.89
C ALA A 290 -15.95 -20.52 13.73
N LEU A 291 -15.41 -21.46 14.53
CA LEU A 291 -14.03 -21.92 14.37
C LEU A 291 -13.80 -22.52 12.98
N LEU A 292 -14.74 -23.34 12.47
CA LEU A 292 -14.64 -23.94 11.14
C LEU A 292 -14.65 -22.87 10.04
N GLN A 293 -15.56 -21.89 10.11
CA GLN A 293 -15.63 -20.77 9.17
C GLN A 293 -14.36 -19.92 9.21
N MET A 294 -13.81 -19.64 10.40
CA MET A 294 -12.55 -18.91 10.55
C MET A 294 -11.36 -19.67 9.94
N VAL A 295 -11.28 -20.99 10.16
CA VAL A 295 -10.23 -21.84 9.60
C VAL A 295 -10.36 -21.95 8.07
N GLN A 296 -11.59 -22.11 7.56
CA GLN A 296 -11.85 -22.14 6.12
C GLN A 296 -11.49 -20.81 5.46
N GLN A 297 -11.91 -19.68 6.04
CA GLN A 297 -11.58 -18.34 5.53
C GLN A 297 -10.07 -18.10 5.55
N PHE A 298 -9.38 -18.49 6.61
CA PHE A 298 -7.92 -18.41 6.67
C PHE A 298 -7.24 -19.20 5.55
N GLY A 299 -7.72 -20.42 5.28
CA GLY A 299 -7.21 -21.27 4.20
C GLY A 299 -7.35 -20.61 2.83
N VAL A 300 -8.56 -20.12 2.53
CA VAL A 300 -8.86 -19.42 1.26
C VAL A 300 -8.03 -18.15 1.13
N ASP A 301 -7.94 -17.33 2.19
CA ASP A 301 -7.16 -16.09 2.17
C ASP A 301 -5.65 -16.34 1.97
N PHE A 302 -5.13 -17.41 2.58
CA PHE A 302 -3.73 -17.79 2.42
C PHE A 302 -3.44 -18.27 0.99
N GLU A 303 -4.30 -19.14 0.44
CA GLU A 303 -4.19 -19.62 -0.94
C GLU A 303 -4.27 -18.46 -1.94
N LYS A 304 -5.25 -17.56 -1.79
CA LYS A 304 -5.40 -16.36 -2.62
C LYS A 304 -4.14 -15.48 -2.64
N ARG A 305 -3.46 -15.32 -1.50
CA ARG A 305 -2.22 -14.51 -1.41
C ARG A 305 -0.99 -15.22 -1.99
N ILE A 306 -0.91 -16.54 -1.92
CA ILE A 306 0.20 -17.31 -2.47
C ILE A 306 0.06 -17.50 -3.99
N GLU A 307 -1.15 -17.73 -4.47
CA GLU A 307 -1.41 -17.93 -5.91
C GLU A 307 -1.65 -16.63 -6.67
N GLY A 308 -1.97 -15.54 -5.96
CA GLY A 308 -2.27 -14.24 -6.57
C GLY A 308 -3.71 -14.11 -7.08
N SER A 309 -4.63 -14.97 -6.61
CA SER A 309 -6.06 -14.99 -6.97
C SER A 309 -6.95 -14.16 -6.03
N GLY A 310 -6.39 -13.11 -5.42
CA GLY A 310 -7.12 -12.24 -4.47
C GLY A 310 -8.10 -11.27 -5.14
N ASP A 311 -9.24 -11.00 -4.47
CA ASP A 311 -10.26 -10.04 -4.94
C ASP A 311 -9.80 -8.58 -4.81
N GLN A 312 -8.78 -8.32 -3.99
CA GLN A 312 -8.13 -7.02 -3.80
C GLN A 312 -6.64 -7.17 -4.11
N VAL A 313 -6.17 -6.45 -5.13
CA VAL A 313 -4.77 -6.43 -5.55
C VAL A 313 -4.09 -5.22 -4.93
N ASP A 314 -3.05 -5.47 -4.12
CA ASP A 314 -2.20 -4.40 -3.59
C ASP A 314 -1.33 -3.84 -4.71
N THR A 315 -1.46 -2.54 -4.99
CA THR A 315 -0.74 -1.84 -6.07
C THR A 315 0.53 -1.14 -5.59
N LEU A 316 0.78 -1.10 -4.29
CA LEU A 316 1.91 -0.37 -3.71
C LEU A 316 3.13 -1.28 -3.48
N GLU A 317 2.90 -2.51 -3.02
CA GLU A 317 3.99 -3.42 -2.67
C GLU A 317 3.79 -4.85 -3.21
N LEU A 318 4.89 -5.49 -3.59
CA LEU A 318 4.92 -6.92 -3.90
C LEU A 318 4.72 -7.72 -2.61
N SER A 319 3.71 -8.60 -2.59
CA SER A 319 3.37 -9.42 -1.43
C SER A 319 3.14 -10.88 -1.79
N GLY A 320 3.35 -11.77 -0.80
CA GLY A 320 3.00 -13.19 -0.88
C GLY A 320 3.65 -13.90 -2.07
N GLY A 321 2.83 -14.47 -2.94
CA GLY A 321 3.26 -15.23 -4.11
C GLY A 321 4.17 -14.45 -5.06
N ALA A 322 3.85 -13.18 -5.33
CA ALA A 322 4.62 -12.36 -6.25
C ALA A 322 6.04 -12.07 -5.72
N ARG A 323 6.17 -11.89 -4.40
CA ARG A 323 7.47 -11.69 -3.74
C ARG A 323 8.30 -12.96 -3.70
N ILE A 324 7.66 -14.12 -3.49
CA ILE A 324 8.31 -15.43 -3.60
C ILE A 324 8.81 -15.67 -5.03
N ASN A 325 8.00 -15.35 -6.04
CA ASN A 325 8.39 -15.45 -7.45
C ASN A 325 9.65 -14.62 -7.74
N ARG A 326 9.68 -13.36 -7.27
CA ARG A 326 10.85 -12.49 -7.37
C ARG A 326 12.10 -13.09 -6.69
N ILE A 327 11.95 -13.72 -5.53
CA ILE A 327 13.07 -14.39 -4.85
C ILE A 327 13.64 -15.51 -5.75
N PHE A 328 12.79 -16.34 -6.34
CA PHE A 328 13.22 -17.46 -7.19
C PHE A 328 13.87 -17.04 -8.50
N HIS A 329 13.32 -16.02 -9.17
CA HIS A 329 13.68 -15.73 -10.55
C HIS A 329 14.57 -14.50 -10.74
N GLU A 330 14.65 -13.60 -9.75
CA GLU A 330 15.56 -12.45 -9.79
C GLU A 330 16.67 -12.57 -8.75
N ARG A 331 16.28 -12.72 -7.47
CA ARG A 331 17.25 -12.61 -6.37
C ARG A 331 18.19 -13.81 -6.27
N PHE A 332 17.67 -15.03 -6.40
CA PHE A 332 18.48 -16.23 -6.29
C PHE A 332 19.50 -16.38 -7.45
N PRO A 333 19.12 -16.18 -8.72
CA PRO A 333 20.09 -16.14 -9.82
C PRO A 333 21.17 -15.08 -9.64
N PHE A 334 20.81 -13.89 -9.14
CA PHE A 334 21.76 -12.84 -8.84
C PHE A 334 22.77 -13.27 -7.76
N GLU A 335 22.31 -13.90 -6.67
CA GLU A 335 23.20 -14.38 -5.61
C GLU A 335 24.17 -15.47 -6.09
N LEU A 336 23.75 -16.30 -7.06
CA LEU A 336 24.61 -17.30 -7.71
C LEU A 336 25.68 -16.67 -8.61
N VAL A 337 25.36 -15.58 -9.31
CA VAL A 337 26.30 -14.88 -10.20
C VAL A 337 27.25 -13.98 -9.41
N LYS A 338 26.77 -13.35 -8.34
CA LYS A 338 27.58 -12.51 -7.44
C LYS A 338 28.75 -13.29 -6.80
N MET A 339 28.65 -14.61 -6.73
CA MET A 339 29.80 -15.46 -6.44
C MET A 339 30.78 -15.46 -7.63
N GLU A 340 31.47 -14.33 -7.84
CA GLU A 340 32.59 -14.29 -8.76
C GLU A 340 33.75 -15.10 -8.17
N PHE A 341 34.32 -15.97 -9.00
CA PHE A 341 35.54 -16.68 -8.67
C PHE A 341 36.71 -15.79 -9.05
N ASP A 342 37.66 -15.60 -8.13
CA ASP A 342 38.93 -14.98 -8.50
C ASP A 342 39.63 -15.92 -9.49
N GLU A 343 39.66 -15.49 -10.75
CA GLU A 343 40.26 -16.21 -11.87
C GLU A 343 41.74 -16.52 -11.65
N LYS A 344 42.47 -15.64 -10.94
CA LYS A 344 43.89 -15.85 -10.64
C LYS A 344 44.04 -16.92 -9.57
N ASP A 345 43.21 -16.87 -8.53
CA ASP A 345 43.21 -17.88 -7.48
C ASP A 345 42.80 -19.26 -8.01
N LEU A 346 41.79 -19.34 -8.89
CA LEU A 346 41.38 -20.60 -9.51
C LEU A 346 42.51 -21.23 -10.32
N ARG A 347 43.20 -20.46 -11.16
CA ARG A 347 44.36 -20.95 -11.93
C ARG A 347 45.49 -21.40 -11.03
N ARG A 348 45.76 -20.68 -9.94
CA ARG A 348 46.75 -21.07 -8.92
C ARG A 348 46.37 -22.39 -8.25
N GLU A 349 45.12 -22.56 -7.86
CA GLU A 349 44.63 -23.79 -7.24
C GLU A 349 44.70 -25.00 -8.18
N ILE A 350 44.34 -24.83 -9.45
CA ILE A 350 44.47 -25.87 -10.47
C ILE A 350 45.95 -26.25 -10.64
N SER A 351 46.85 -25.26 -10.72
CA SER A 351 48.29 -25.51 -10.84
C SER A 351 48.84 -26.32 -9.66
N TYR A 352 48.48 -25.96 -8.42
CA TYR A 352 48.87 -26.73 -7.24
C TYR A 352 48.24 -28.13 -7.22
N ALA A 353 46.98 -28.28 -7.63
CA ALA A 353 46.33 -29.59 -7.68
C ALA A 353 47.06 -30.52 -8.67
N ILE A 354 47.38 -30.04 -9.86
CA ILE A 354 48.14 -30.79 -10.87
C ILE A 354 49.52 -31.19 -10.32
N LYS A 355 50.28 -30.24 -9.74
CA LYS A 355 51.62 -30.50 -9.18
C LYS A 355 51.57 -31.53 -8.04
N ASN A 356 50.61 -31.41 -7.13
CA ASN A 356 50.48 -32.30 -5.99
C ASN A 356 50.06 -33.73 -6.39
N ILE A 357 49.23 -33.88 -7.43
CA ILE A 357 48.82 -35.21 -7.92
C ILE A 357 49.95 -35.92 -8.64
N HIS A 358 50.74 -35.19 -9.43
CA HIS A 358 51.92 -35.75 -10.09
C HIS A 358 53.06 -36.04 -9.10
N GLY A 359 53.17 -35.26 -8.03
CA GLY A 359 54.15 -35.45 -6.97
C GLY A 359 55.57 -35.39 -7.51
N VAL A 360 56.36 -36.43 -7.24
CA VAL A 360 57.77 -36.55 -7.71
C VAL A 360 57.91 -37.02 -9.16
N ARG A 361 56.81 -37.37 -9.84
CA ARG A 361 56.82 -37.86 -11.23
C ARG A 361 56.44 -36.74 -12.18
N THR A 362 57.08 -36.68 -13.35
CA THR A 362 56.63 -35.82 -14.45
C THR A 362 55.42 -36.45 -15.13
N GLY A 363 54.28 -35.76 -15.10
CA GLY A 363 53.03 -36.24 -15.68
C GLY A 363 52.89 -35.92 -17.16
N LEU A 364 52.74 -36.95 -18.00
CA LEU A 364 52.46 -36.75 -19.42
C LEU A 364 50.99 -36.34 -19.70
N PHE A 365 50.06 -36.67 -18.81
CA PHE A 365 48.63 -36.48 -19.03
C PHE A 365 48.01 -35.54 -17.98
N THR A 366 46.91 -34.87 -18.33
CA THR A 366 46.14 -34.04 -17.41
C THR A 366 45.43 -34.94 -16.37
N PRO A 367 45.62 -34.74 -15.06
CA PRO A 367 45.05 -35.63 -14.05
C PRO A 367 43.57 -35.31 -13.77
N ASP A 368 42.68 -36.28 -13.99
CA ASP A 368 41.22 -36.17 -13.74
C ASP A 368 40.89 -35.81 -12.27
N LEU A 369 41.73 -36.27 -11.34
CA LEU A 369 41.61 -35.97 -9.92
C LEU A 369 41.74 -34.46 -9.61
N ALA A 370 42.49 -33.70 -10.41
CA ALA A 370 42.62 -32.26 -10.25
C ALA A 370 41.29 -31.57 -10.59
N PHE A 371 40.67 -31.97 -11.70
CA PHE A 371 39.35 -31.50 -12.08
C PHE A 371 38.32 -31.82 -10.99
N GLU A 372 38.27 -33.07 -10.51
CA GLU A 372 37.33 -33.45 -9.45
C GLU A 372 37.50 -32.64 -8.16
N ALA A 373 38.75 -32.45 -7.71
CA ALA A 373 39.03 -31.72 -6.48
C ALA A 373 38.56 -30.26 -6.57
N ILE A 374 38.84 -29.60 -7.70
CA ILE A 374 38.47 -28.21 -7.95
C ILE A 374 36.95 -28.08 -8.07
N VAL A 375 36.29 -28.94 -8.85
CA VAL A 375 34.83 -28.95 -8.96
C VAL A 375 34.15 -29.15 -7.61
N LYS A 376 34.57 -30.14 -6.81
CA LYS A 376 34.01 -30.39 -5.48
C LYS A 376 34.13 -29.15 -4.60
N LYS A 377 35.28 -28.47 -4.63
CA LYS A 377 35.50 -27.23 -3.88
C LYS A 377 34.58 -26.10 -4.34
N GLN A 378 34.33 -25.94 -5.63
CA GLN A 378 33.41 -24.91 -6.13
C GLN A 378 31.94 -25.22 -5.82
N VAL A 379 31.52 -26.48 -5.92
CA VAL A 379 30.14 -26.89 -5.62
C VAL A 379 29.76 -26.63 -4.17
N VAL A 380 30.68 -26.81 -3.22
CA VAL A 380 30.41 -26.55 -1.79
C VAL A 380 30.01 -25.10 -1.54
N LYS A 381 30.58 -24.14 -2.28
CA LYS A 381 30.26 -22.72 -2.13
C LYS A 381 28.81 -22.39 -2.53
N LEU A 382 28.18 -23.20 -3.38
CA LEU A 382 26.77 -23.02 -3.80
C LEU A 382 25.78 -23.30 -2.66
N LYS A 383 26.22 -23.88 -1.54
CA LYS A 383 25.37 -24.17 -0.39
C LYS A 383 24.78 -22.91 0.25
N GLU A 384 25.59 -21.88 0.41
CA GLU A 384 25.19 -20.64 1.08
C GLU A 384 24.07 -19.88 0.35
N PRO A 385 24.15 -19.61 -0.97
CA PRO A 385 23.04 -18.96 -1.69
C PRO A 385 21.77 -19.80 -1.70
N CYS A 386 21.88 -21.13 -1.70
CA CYS A 386 20.72 -22.02 -1.62
C CYS A 386 20.01 -21.90 -0.26
N LEU A 387 20.78 -21.87 0.85
CA LEU A 387 20.24 -21.65 2.20
C LEU A 387 19.58 -20.29 2.32
N LYS A 388 20.23 -19.23 1.83
CA LYS A 388 19.71 -17.87 1.86
C LYS A 388 18.39 -17.75 1.07
N CYS A 389 18.27 -18.43 -0.06
CA CYS A 389 17.02 -18.49 -0.82
C CYS A 389 15.88 -19.10 0.01
N VAL A 390 16.15 -20.22 0.69
CA VAL A 390 15.17 -20.86 1.59
C VAL A 390 14.75 -19.91 2.71
N ASP A 391 15.71 -19.25 3.37
CA ASP A 391 15.43 -18.32 4.47
C ASP A 391 14.54 -17.14 4.04
N LEU A 392 14.82 -16.55 2.87
CA LEU A 392 14.02 -15.45 2.33
C LEU A 392 12.58 -15.90 2.03
N VAL A 393 12.39 -17.11 1.51
CA VAL A 393 11.04 -17.65 1.27
C VAL A 393 10.32 -17.95 2.57
N ILE A 394 11.01 -18.50 3.59
CA ILE A 394 10.43 -18.72 4.93
C ILE A 394 9.92 -17.41 5.52
N GLN A 395 10.74 -16.35 5.46
CA GLN A 395 10.36 -15.05 5.98
C GLN A 395 9.09 -14.51 5.29
N GLU A 396 8.99 -14.65 3.98
CA GLU A 396 7.81 -14.20 3.23
C GLU A 396 6.56 -15.03 3.55
N LEU A 397 6.70 -16.35 3.72
CA LEU A 397 5.60 -17.21 4.17
C LEU A 397 5.10 -16.82 5.57
N ILE A 398 6.00 -16.53 6.50
CA ILE A 398 5.65 -16.05 7.85
C ILE A 398 4.90 -14.71 7.78
N ASN A 399 5.37 -13.78 6.94
CA ASN A 399 4.70 -12.50 6.74
C ASN A 399 3.29 -12.68 6.18
N THR A 400 3.13 -13.55 5.18
CA THR A 400 1.83 -13.88 4.57
C THR A 400 0.87 -14.45 5.62
N VAL A 401 1.32 -15.39 6.46
CA VAL A 401 0.51 -15.94 7.56
C VAL A 401 0.07 -14.83 8.52
N ARG A 402 0.97 -13.93 8.93
CA ARG A 402 0.63 -12.82 9.83
C ARG A 402 -0.43 -11.90 9.25
N GLN A 403 -0.32 -11.55 7.97
CA GLN A 403 -1.29 -10.72 7.25
C GLN A 403 -2.65 -11.41 7.11
N CYS A 404 -2.70 -12.72 6.89
CA CYS A 404 -3.96 -13.48 6.90
C CYS A 404 -4.58 -13.49 8.31
N THR A 405 -3.76 -13.63 9.36
CA THR A 405 -4.26 -13.68 10.75
C THR A 405 -4.77 -12.34 11.28
N SER A 406 -4.29 -11.19 10.78
CA SER A 406 -4.75 -9.89 11.26
C SER A 406 -6.24 -9.64 10.96
N LYS A 407 -6.77 -10.25 9.89
CA LYS A 407 -8.21 -10.22 9.55
C LYS A 407 -9.08 -11.08 10.48
N LEU A 408 -8.48 -12.03 11.20
CA LEU A 408 -9.19 -13.00 12.04
C LEU A 408 -9.27 -12.58 13.52
N PHE A 409 -8.59 -11.50 13.91
CA PHE A 409 -8.57 -11.04 15.30
C PHE A 409 -9.85 -10.25 15.64
N LEU A 410 -10.90 -11.00 16.01
CA LEU A 410 -11.87 -10.55 17.01
C LEU A 410 -11.34 -10.90 18.42
N PRO A 411 -11.55 -10.07 19.47
CA PRO A 411 -11.00 -10.26 20.83
C PRO A 411 -11.36 -11.59 21.53
N ALA A 412 -12.29 -12.38 20.99
CA ALA A 412 -12.84 -13.58 21.64
C ALA A 412 -11.86 -14.76 21.73
N LEU A 413 -10.87 -14.88 20.82
CA LEU A 413 -10.00 -16.06 20.78
C LEU A 413 -8.83 -15.99 21.79
N LEU A 414 -8.43 -14.78 22.20
CA LEU A 414 -7.48 -14.58 23.31
C LEU A 414 -8.14 -14.79 24.68
N ALA A 415 -9.43 -14.44 24.82
CA ALA A 415 -10.16 -14.64 26.07
C ALA A 415 -10.27 -16.14 26.45
N ALA A 416 -10.37 -17.02 25.46
CA ALA A 416 -10.40 -18.47 25.67
C ALA A 416 -9.06 -19.05 26.19
N ARG A 417 -7.96 -18.30 26.10
CA ARG A 417 -6.63 -18.69 26.58
C ARG A 417 -6.23 -18.05 27.92
N GLY A 418 -7.02 -17.10 28.42
CA GLY A 418 -6.76 -16.33 29.65
C GLY A 418 -7.30 -16.97 30.95
N GLY A 419 -7.73 -18.23 30.91
CA GLY A 419 -8.40 -18.91 32.02
C GLY A 419 -7.52 -19.70 32.99
N GLU A 420 -6.20 -19.81 32.77
CA GLU A 420 -5.31 -20.51 33.70
C GLU A 420 -4.44 -19.52 34.49
N LYS A 421 -4.87 -19.26 35.73
CA LYS A 421 -4.09 -18.56 36.76
C LYS A 421 -2.81 -19.34 37.06
N ARG A 422 -1.63 -18.73 36.90
CA ARG A 422 -0.48 -19.03 37.77
C ARG A 422 0.50 -17.86 37.88
N ALA A 423 0.56 -17.37 39.12
CA ALA A 423 1.55 -16.56 39.83
C ALA A 423 2.80 -16.04 39.08
N ALA A 424 3.02 -14.73 39.23
CA ALA A 424 4.33 -14.08 39.07
C ALA A 424 5.31 -14.55 40.17
N PRO A 425 6.61 -14.54 39.86
CA PRO A 425 7.49 -13.71 40.69
C PRO A 425 8.47 -12.85 39.88
N GLY A 426 8.67 -11.63 40.38
CA GLY A 426 9.94 -10.88 40.47
C GLY A 426 10.91 -10.78 39.28
N GLY A 427 10.97 -9.57 38.71
CA GLY A 427 12.18 -8.76 38.44
C GLY A 427 13.45 -9.40 37.86
N GLY A 428 13.84 -8.98 36.65
CA GLY A 428 15.20 -9.09 36.13
C GLY A 428 15.25 -9.08 34.60
N GLY A 429 16.08 -8.23 34.02
CA GLY A 429 16.11 -7.93 32.58
C GLY A 429 16.39 -9.11 31.65
N ALA A 430 15.73 -9.12 30.48
CA ALA A 430 16.25 -9.47 29.15
C ALA A 430 15.09 -9.51 28.15
N GLN A 431 15.27 -8.87 26.99
CA GLN A 431 14.39 -9.01 25.82
C GLN A 431 14.32 -10.50 25.39
N HIS A 432 13.23 -11.19 25.73
CA HIS A 432 12.95 -12.54 25.27
C HIS A 432 11.98 -12.52 24.07
N ARG A 433 12.54 -12.62 22.85
CA ARG A 433 11.84 -13.21 21.70
C ARG A 433 11.60 -14.71 22.00
N PRO A 434 10.39 -15.27 21.78
CA PRO A 434 10.20 -16.71 21.93
C PRO A 434 11.00 -17.48 20.86
N PRO A 435 11.75 -18.54 21.22
CA PRO A 435 12.55 -19.28 20.26
C PRO A 435 11.70 -20.37 19.60
N LEU A 436 11.34 -20.19 18.34
CA LEU A 436 10.94 -21.28 17.45
C LEU A 436 12.22 -21.79 16.77
N LEU A 437 12.90 -22.71 17.46
CA LEU A 437 14.16 -23.30 17.04
C LEU A 437 13.89 -24.46 16.07
N LEU A 438 13.66 -24.15 14.79
CA LEU A 438 13.80 -25.14 13.70
C LEU A 438 15.30 -25.23 13.35
N LYS A 439 15.99 -26.23 13.88
CA LYS A 439 17.34 -26.61 13.41
C LYS A 439 17.19 -27.43 12.13
N LEU A 440 17.39 -26.79 10.99
CA LEU A 440 17.47 -27.40 9.66
C LEU A 440 18.92 -27.30 9.17
N SER A 441 19.61 -28.43 9.03
CA SER A 441 20.94 -28.50 8.40
C SER A 441 20.87 -29.43 7.18
N PRO A 442 21.17 -28.97 5.95
CA PRO A 442 20.98 -29.77 4.74
C PRO A 442 22.29 -30.38 4.20
N PRO A 443 22.18 -31.52 3.51
CA PRO A 443 22.92 -31.68 2.25
C PRO A 443 22.09 -32.32 1.11
N LEU A 444 22.33 -31.82 -0.11
CA LEU A 444 21.96 -32.43 -1.38
C LEU A 444 22.98 -33.52 -1.77
N SER A 445 22.51 -34.66 -2.29
CA SER A 445 23.32 -35.65 -3.01
C SER A 445 22.91 -35.68 -4.48
N LEU A 446 23.89 -35.51 -5.38
CA LEU A 446 23.78 -35.77 -6.81
C LEU A 446 24.08 -37.26 -7.07
N ARG A 447 23.15 -37.94 -7.77
CA ARG A 447 23.38 -39.29 -8.30
C ARG A 447 24.28 -39.24 -9.54
N SER A 448 25.06 -40.31 -9.67
CA SER A 448 26.10 -40.62 -10.64
C SER A 448 25.79 -40.33 -12.11
N ALA A 449 26.85 -39.93 -12.81
CA ALA A 449 26.93 -39.75 -14.26
C ALA A 449 26.62 -41.05 -15.01
N GLN A 450 25.42 -41.11 -15.58
CA GLN A 450 25.13 -41.86 -16.79
C GLN A 450 23.91 -41.22 -17.45
N GLN A 451 24.13 -40.08 -18.09
CA GLN A 451 23.16 -39.54 -19.03
C GLN A 451 23.82 -39.27 -20.37
N ARG A 452 23.26 -39.95 -21.37
CA ARG A 452 23.67 -39.96 -22.77
C ARG A 452 23.86 -38.54 -23.29
N ASN A 453 25.05 -38.31 -23.84
CA ASN A 453 25.31 -37.20 -24.72
C ASN A 453 24.48 -37.39 -26.01
N THR A 454 23.25 -36.88 -26.04
CA THR A 454 22.51 -36.72 -27.30
C THR A 454 22.71 -35.30 -27.81
N GLN A 455 23.93 -35.00 -28.24
CA GLN A 455 24.19 -34.05 -29.32
C GLN A 455 24.53 -34.83 -30.59
N THR A 456 23.57 -35.60 -31.10
CA THR A 456 23.61 -36.13 -32.46
C THR A 456 22.28 -35.81 -33.12
N ASN A 457 22.20 -34.58 -33.64
CA ASN A 457 21.36 -34.10 -34.76
C ASN A 457 20.90 -32.66 -34.55
N LYS A 458 21.85 -31.73 -34.69
CA LYS A 458 21.66 -30.60 -35.59
C LYS A 458 22.83 -30.62 -36.54
N LYS A 459 22.61 -31.02 -37.80
CA LYS A 459 23.53 -30.67 -38.89
C LYS A 459 23.54 -29.14 -38.96
N ARG A 460 24.48 -28.53 -38.25
CA ARG A 460 24.97 -27.19 -38.48
C ARG A 460 26.48 -27.35 -38.55
N ALA A 461 27.06 -26.95 -39.68
CA ALA A 461 28.50 -26.89 -39.86
C ALA A 461 29.12 -26.24 -38.61
N VAL A 462 30.18 -26.85 -38.07
CA VAL A 462 31.01 -26.26 -37.02
C VAL A 462 31.42 -24.88 -37.55
N PRO A 463 30.92 -23.76 -36.99
CA PRO A 463 31.36 -22.47 -37.47
C PRO A 463 32.77 -22.27 -36.93
N ASN A 464 33.71 -21.91 -37.80
CA ASN A 464 35.05 -21.48 -37.45
C ASN A 464 35.01 -20.61 -36.19
N GLN A 465 35.54 -21.14 -35.07
CA GLN A 465 35.51 -20.46 -33.79
C GLN A 465 36.31 -19.16 -33.93
N VAL A 466 35.67 -18.03 -33.68
CA VAL A 466 36.29 -16.72 -33.84
C VAL A 466 37.27 -16.49 -32.69
N ILE A 467 38.54 -16.28 -33.04
CA ILE A 467 39.64 -16.04 -32.11
C ILE A 467 39.62 -14.59 -31.61
N ARG A 468 39.31 -13.63 -32.50
CA ARG A 468 39.22 -12.21 -32.15
C ARG A 468 38.34 -11.43 -33.14
N ARG A 469 37.70 -10.38 -32.64
CA ARG A 469 37.08 -9.32 -33.45
C ARG A 469 37.66 -7.96 -33.05
N GLY A 470 37.68 -7.01 -33.97
CA GLY A 470 38.05 -5.64 -33.66
C GLY A 470 38.32 -4.80 -34.91
N TRP A 471 38.43 -3.50 -34.71
CA TRP A 471 38.78 -2.56 -35.77
C TRP A 471 40.27 -2.61 -36.09
N LEU A 472 40.62 -2.62 -37.38
CA LEU A 472 41.97 -2.42 -37.89
C LEU A 472 41.92 -1.52 -39.12
N THR A 473 42.96 -0.71 -39.31
CA THR A 473 43.11 0.14 -40.48
C THR A 473 44.01 -0.53 -41.52
N ILE A 474 43.57 -0.61 -42.78
CA ILE A 474 44.43 -1.08 -43.88
C ILE A 474 45.13 0.13 -44.51
N ASN A 475 46.46 0.20 -44.42
CA ASN A 475 47.24 1.37 -44.86
C ASN A 475 47.64 1.36 -46.35
N ASN A 476 47.84 0.19 -46.98
CA ASN A 476 48.45 0.09 -48.31
C ASN A 476 47.43 -0.02 -49.48
N ILE A 477 46.25 0.62 -49.38
CA ILE A 477 45.27 0.69 -50.49
C ILE A 477 45.56 1.94 -51.32
N SER A 478 45.91 1.76 -52.60
CA SER A 478 46.37 2.82 -53.51
C SER A 478 45.54 4.11 -53.42
N ILE A 479 46.22 5.26 -53.42
CA ILE A 479 45.68 6.62 -53.29
C ILE A 479 44.52 6.89 -54.28
N MET A 480 44.51 6.25 -55.46
CA MET A 480 43.42 6.37 -56.45
C MET A 480 42.10 5.65 -56.07
N LYS A 481 42.03 4.90 -54.96
CA LYS A 481 40.81 4.21 -54.47
C LYS A 481 40.45 4.51 -53.00
N GLY A 482 40.93 5.64 -52.46
CA GLY A 482 40.34 6.27 -51.27
C GLY A 482 41.05 6.05 -49.93
N GLY A 483 42.38 6.07 -49.90
CA GLY A 483 43.18 6.21 -48.67
C GLY A 483 43.10 5.04 -47.67
N SER A 484 43.79 5.19 -46.53
CA SER A 484 43.73 4.26 -45.41
C SER A 484 42.30 4.16 -44.88
N LYS A 485 41.73 2.95 -44.88
CA LYS A 485 40.35 2.72 -44.43
C LYS A 485 40.32 1.73 -43.27
N GLU A 486 39.46 2.03 -42.32
CA GLU A 486 39.18 1.19 -41.17
C GLU A 486 38.09 0.17 -41.50
N TYR A 487 38.30 -1.08 -41.09
CA TYR A 487 37.35 -2.16 -41.28
C TYR A 487 37.20 -2.96 -39.99
N TRP A 488 36.07 -3.64 -39.84
CA TRP A 488 35.84 -4.57 -38.74
C TRP A 488 36.42 -5.94 -39.11
N PHE A 489 37.46 -6.38 -38.41
CA PHE A 489 38.14 -7.64 -38.66
C PHE A 489 37.62 -8.75 -37.75
N VAL A 490 37.51 -9.95 -38.31
CA VAL A 490 37.14 -11.19 -37.63
C VAL A 490 38.19 -12.23 -37.96
N LEU A 491 39.02 -12.56 -36.97
CA LEU A 491 40.05 -13.58 -37.05
C LEU A 491 39.50 -14.92 -36.55
N THR A 492 39.63 -15.95 -37.36
CA THR A 492 39.32 -17.34 -37.02
C THR A 492 40.58 -18.20 -37.10
N ALA A 493 40.50 -19.48 -36.72
CA ALA A 493 41.63 -20.40 -36.85
C ALA A 493 42.05 -20.65 -38.32
N GLU A 494 41.17 -20.41 -39.29
CA GLU A 494 41.42 -20.74 -40.71
C GLU A 494 41.52 -19.50 -41.62
N SER A 495 40.89 -18.38 -41.23
CA SER A 495 40.81 -17.18 -42.07
C SER A 495 40.75 -15.88 -41.28
N LEU A 496 41.25 -14.81 -41.89
CA LEU A 496 41.04 -13.42 -41.51
C LEU A 496 40.02 -12.79 -42.46
N SER A 497 38.84 -12.46 -41.97
CA SER A 497 37.81 -11.76 -42.74
C SER A 497 37.66 -10.32 -42.27
N TRP A 498 37.28 -9.40 -43.16
CA TRP A 498 36.91 -8.04 -42.75
C TRP A 498 35.64 -7.54 -43.42
N TYR A 499 34.92 -6.70 -42.68
CA TYR A 499 33.60 -6.18 -42.97
C TYR A 499 33.60 -4.66 -42.96
N LYS A 500 32.56 -4.07 -43.56
CA LYS A 500 32.38 -2.61 -43.53
C LYS A 500 32.19 -2.07 -42.11
N ASP A 501 31.49 -2.82 -41.24
CA ASP A 501 31.08 -2.43 -39.90
C ASP A 501 30.89 -3.67 -38.98
N GLU A 502 30.61 -3.40 -37.70
CA GLU A 502 30.37 -4.41 -36.65
C GLU A 502 29.13 -5.27 -36.87
N GLU A 503 28.21 -4.86 -37.78
CA GLU A 503 27.01 -5.65 -38.07
C GLU A 503 27.34 -6.94 -38.86
N GLU A 504 28.57 -7.07 -39.38
CA GLU A 504 29.08 -8.23 -40.13
C GLU A 504 28.20 -8.61 -41.35
N LYS A 505 27.38 -7.67 -41.85
CA LYS A 505 26.45 -7.91 -42.98
C LYS A 505 27.15 -7.90 -44.34
N GLU A 506 28.13 -7.00 -44.51
CA GLU A 506 28.84 -6.83 -45.79
C GLU A 506 30.31 -7.24 -45.66
N LYS A 507 30.60 -8.51 -45.99
CA LYS A 507 31.96 -9.05 -46.03
C LYS A 507 32.73 -8.51 -47.22
N LYS A 508 33.80 -7.74 -46.97
CA LYS A 508 34.63 -7.15 -48.03
C LYS A 508 35.65 -8.14 -48.59
N TYR A 509 36.23 -8.97 -47.72
CA TYR A 509 37.19 -9.99 -48.12
C TYR A 509 37.32 -11.09 -47.06
N MET A 510 37.83 -12.24 -47.48
CA MET A 510 38.22 -13.36 -46.63
C MET A 510 39.59 -13.84 -47.09
N LEU A 511 40.58 -13.75 -46.20
CA LEU A 511 41.95 -14.19 -46.42
C LEU A 511 42.20 -15.50 -45.68
N PRO A 512 42.46 -16.63 -46.37
CA PRO A 512 42.92 -17.86 -45.73
C PRO A 512 44.27 -17.65 -45.03
N LEU A 513 44.47 -18.26 -43.85
CA LEU A 513 45.69 -18.09 -43.06
C LEU A 513 46.87 -18.96 -43.50
N ASP A 514 46.66 -19.84 -44.48
CA ASP A 514 47.68 -20.75 -45.00
C ASP A 514 48.87 -19.99 -45.58
N ASN A 515 50.09 -20.41 -45.18
CA ASN A 515 51.36 -19.85 -45.66
C ASN A 515 51.52 -18.34 -45.42
N LEU A 516 50.82 -17.78 -44.42
CA LEU A 516 51.01 -16.39 -44.00
C LEU A 516 52.03 -16.27 -42.88
N LYS A 517 52.81 -15.19 -42.92
CA LYS A 517 53.67 -14.73 -41.82
C LYS A 517 53.44 -13.27 -41.52
N ILE A 518 53.77 -12.88 -40.30
CA ILE A 518 53.74 -11.48 -39.85
C ILE A 518 55.16 -10.92 -39.88
N ARG A 519 55.32 -9.68 -40.32
CA ARG A 519 56.55 -8.92 -40.12
C ARG A 519 56.24 -7.54 -39.58
N ASP A 520 57.20 -6.98 -38.88
CA ASP A 520 57.13 -5.60 -38.44
C ASP A 520 57.44 -4.66 -39.61
N VAL A 521 56.72 -3.53 -39.64
CA VAL A 521 56.90 -2.48 -40.64
C VAL A 521 57.34 -1.24 -39.91
N GLU A 522 58.46 -0.66 -40.35
CA GLU A 522 58.98 0.56 -39.75
C GLU A 522 57.96 1.70 -39.83
N LYS A 523 57.88 2.46 -38.73
CA LYS A 523 56.96 3.59 -38.62
C LYS A 523 57.36 4.68 -39.64
N GLY A 524 56.54 4.89 -40.67
CA GLY A 524 56.75 5.96 -41.64
C GLY A 524 56.76 7.34 -40.97
N PHE A 525 57.61 8.26 -41.47
CA PHE A 525 57.98 9.55 -40.86
C PHE A 525 56.81 10.51 -40.53
N MET A 526 55.57 10.21 -40.96
CA MET A 526 54.36 11.00 -40.68
C MET A 526 53.16 10.19 -40.16
N SER A 527 53.31 8.91 -39.80
CA SER A 527 52.22 8.08 -39.27
C SER A 527 52.26 7.97 -37.75
N ASN A 528 51.18 8.32 -37.05
CA ASN A 528 51.03 8.08 -35.61
C ASN A 528 50.54 6.67 -35.27
N LYS A 529 50.13 5.86 -36.26
CA LYS A 529 49.64 4.49 -36.04
C LYS A 529 50.78 3.48 -36.05
N HIS A 530 50.63 2.42 -35.24
CA HIS A 530 51.54 1.28 -35.16
C HIS A 530 51.13 0.24 -36.20
N VAL A 531 52.07 -0.23 -37.03
CA VAL A 531 51.77 -1.02 -38.22
C VAL A 531 52.53 -2.35 -38.20
N PHE A 532 51.85 -3.42 -38.59
CA PHE A 532 52.46 -4.71 -38.93
C PHE A 532 51.93 -5.20 -40.28
N ALA A 533 52.71 -5.99 -41.00
CA ALA A 533 52.31 -6.54 -42.30
C ALA A 533 52.10 -8.05 -42.24
N ILE A 534 51.09 -8.50 -42.97
CA ILE A 534 50.85 -9.92 -43.26
C ILE A 534 51.22 -10.18 -44.71
N PHE A 535 52.10 -11.16 -44.95
CA PHE A 535 52.57 -11.52 -46.28
C PHE A 535 52.53 -13.05 -46.47
N ASN A 536 52.48 -13.50 -47.73
CA ASN A 536 52.52 -14.92 -48.06
C ASN A 536 53.96 -15.39 -48.30
N THR A 537 54.37 -16.51 -47.69
CA THR A 537 55.72 -17.06 -47.83
C THR A 537 56.03 -17.60 -49.23
N GLU A 538 55.01 -17.97 -50.02
CA GLU A 538 55.15 -18.45 -51.40
C GLU A 538 55.13 -17.32 -52.45
N GLN A 539 55.28 -16.05 -52.03
CA GLN A 539 55.21 -14.86 -52.89
C GLN A 539 53.89 -14.68 -53.67
N ARG A 540 52.81 -15.33 -53.24
CA ARG A 540 51.46 -15.10 -53.78
C ARG A 540 50.90 -13.77 -53.28
N ASN A 541 50.01 -13.16 -54.07
CA ASN A 541 49.30 -11.97 -53.64
C ASN A 541 48.34 -12.30 -52.50
N VAL A 542 48.39 -11.52 -51.42
CA VAL A 542 47.58 -11.67 -50.21
C VAL A 542 46.25 -10.93 -50.35
N TYR A 543 46.24 -9.79 -51.04
CA TYR A 543 45.01 -9.06 -51.33
C TYR A 543 45.09 -8.34 -52.67
N LYS A 544 44.24 -8.74 -53.61
CA LYS A 544 44.25 -8.24 -54.99
C LYS A 544 45.64 -8.38 -55.61
N ASP A 545 46.28 -7.27 -55.96
CA ASP A 545 47.61 -7.23 -56.58
C ASP A 545 48.73 -7.02 -55.53
N LEU A 546 48.38 -6.96 -54.24
CA LEU A 546 49.32 -6.71 -53.15
C LEU A 546 49.89 -8.01 -52.60
N ARG A 547 51.23 -8.09 -52.54
CA ARG A 547 51.98 -9.21 -51.94
C ARG A 547 51.97 -9.21 -50.41
N GLN A 548 51.62 -8.07 -49.79
CA GLN A 548 51.46 -7.93 -48.35
C GLN A 548 50.32 -6.96 -48.03
N ILE A 549 49.69 -7.13 -46.87
CA ILE A 549 48.70 -6.19 -46.33
C ILE A 549 49.27 -5.57 -45.06
N GLU A 550 49.31 -4.24 -45.00
CA GLU A 550 49.69 -3.49 -43.81
C GLU A 550 48.45 -3.16 -42.97
N LEU A 551 48.46 -3.65 -41.72
CA LEU A 551 47.42 -3.45 -40.73
C LEU A 551 47.93 -2.52 -39.64
N ALA A 552 47.17 -1.47 -39.35
CA ALA A 552 47.53 -0.44 -38.40
C ALA A 552 46.55 -0.37 -37.24
N CYS A 553 47.10 -0.21 -36.04
CA CYS A 553 46.39 0.01 -34.77
C CYS A 553 46.79 1.36 -34.15
N ASP A 554 45.99 1.85 -33.23
CA ASP A 554 46.23 3.15 -32.57
C ASP A 554 47.26 3.05 -31.44
N SER A 555 47.47 1.87 -30.85
CA SER A 555 48.44 1.62 -29.78
C SER A 555 49.36 0.43 -30.07
N GLN A 556 50.55 0.41 -29.46
CA GLN A 556 51.47 -0.74 -29.52
C GLN A 556 50.87 -1.97 -28.81
N GLU A 557 50.15 -1.77 -27.70
CA GLU A 557 49.48 -2.84 -26.97
C GLU A 557 48.43 -3.56 -27.83
N ASP A 558 47.69 -2.81 -28.66
CA ASP A 558 46.75 -3.40 -29.62
C ASP A 558 47.46 -4.23 -30.69
N VAL A 559 48.58 -3.76 -31.22
CA VAL A 559 49.40 -4.52 -32.17
C VAL A 559 49.85 -5.83 -31.55
N ASP A 560 50.41 -5.79 -30.35
CA ASP A 560 50.94 -6.98 -29.67
C ASP A 560 49.81 -7.97 -29.34
N SER A 561 48.67 -7.45 -28.90
CA SER A 561 47.45 -8.22 -28.66
C SER A 561 46.91 -8.87 -29.95
N TRP A 562 46.95 -8.17 -31.09
CA TRP A 562 46.56 -8.72 -32.39
C TRP A 562 47.56 -9.76 -32.88
N LYS A 563 48.88 -9.52 -32.77
CA LYS A 563 49.93 -10.52 -33.07
C LYS A 563 49.77 -11.78 -32.23
N ALA A 564 49.50 -11.64 -30.92
CA ALA A 564 49.20 -12.79 -30.04
C ALA A 564 47.97 -13.58 -30.51
N SER A 565 46.98 -12.89 -31.07
CA SER A 565 45.77 -13.54 -31.63
C SER A 565 46.10 -14.29 -32.94
N PHE A 566 46.97 -13.73 -33.79
CA PHE A 566 47.48 -14.42 -34.99
C PHE A 566 48.39 -15.62 -34.67
N LEU A 567 49.21 -15.52 -33.63
CA LEU A 567 50.00 -16.65 -33.12
C LEU A 567 49.11 -17.82 -32.71
N ARG A 568 47.99 -17.54 -32.01
CA ARG A 568 46.98 -18.56 -31.68
C ARG A 568 46.29 -19.14 -32.92
N ALA A 569 46.24 -18.38 -34.02
CA ALA A 569 45.70 -18.82 -35.30
C ALA A 569 46.74 -19.54 -36.19
N GLY A 570 47.97 -19.73 -35.72
CA GLY A 570 49.04 -20.41 -36.47
C GLY A 570 49.84 -19.53 -37.42
N VAL A 571 49.66 -18.20 -37.38
CA VAL A 571 50.44 -17.24 -38.17
C VAL A 571 51.57 -16.68 -37.31
N TYR A 572 52.81 -17.06 -37.63
CA TYR A 572 53.98 -16.73 -36.84
C TYR A 572 54.71 -15.48 -37.37
N PRO A 573 55.34 -14.69 -36.49
CA PRO A 573 56.24 -13.63 -36.93
C PRO A 573 57.44 -14.22 -37.67
N GLU A 574 57.95 -13.47 -38.63
CA GLU A 574 59.23 -13.73 -39.26
C GLU A 574 60.33 -13.67 -38.21
N LYS A 575 61.20 -14.68 -38.16
CA LYS A 575 62.33 -14.68 -37.22
C LYS A 575 63.37 -13.71 -37.75
N ASP A 576 63.50 -12.55 -37.12
CA ASP A 576 64.65 -11.70 -37.34
C ASP A 576 65.91 -12.42 -36.86
N GLN A 577 66.86 -12.63 -37.77
CA GLN A 577 68.23 -13.00 -37.40
C GLN A 577 68.92 -11.73 -36.88
N THR A 578 68.66 -11.37 -35.63
CA THR A 578 69.55 -10.49 -34.86
C THR A 578 69.65 -11.03 -33.43
N GLU A 579 70.80 -11.64 -33.15
CA GLU A 579 71.26 -11.96 -31.80
C GLU A 579 71.42 -10.66 -31.03
N ASN A 580 70.74 -10.54 -29.88
CA ASN A 580 71.20 -9.73 -28.76
C ASN A 580 70.48 -10.20 -27.48
N GLU A 581 71.24 -10.93 -26.67
CA GLU A 581 70.95 -11.18 -25.26
C GLU A 581 71.04 -9.86 -24.49
N ASP A 582 70.02 -9.49 -23.72
CA ASP A 582 70.25 -8.92 -22.39
C ASP A 582 68.98 -8.91 -21.53
N GLY A 583 69.19 -9.14 -20.24
CA GLY A 583 68.18 -9.65 -19.30
C GLY A 583 67.17 -8.66 -18.75
N ALA A 584 66.03 -9.21 -18.30
CA ALA A 584 65.05 -8.52 -17.45
C ALA A 584 64.34 -9.50 -16.49
N GLN A 585 64.63 -9.29 -15.20
CA GLN A 585 63.83 -9.53 -13.98
C GLN A 585 62.76 -10.64 -13.97
N GLU A 586 63.06 -11.68 -13.18
CA GLU A 586 62.15 -12.73 -12.71
C GLU A 586 60.97 -12.17 -11.91
N ASN A 587 59.81 -12.06 -12.56
CA ASN A 587 58.51 -12.10 -11.91
C ASN A 587 57.47 -12.55 -12.95
N THR A 588 57.50 -13.82 -13.33
CA THR A 588 56.54 -14.34 -14.29
C THR A 588 56.15 -15.78 -13.97
N PHE A 589 54.86 -16.03 -14.17
CA PHE A 589 54.23 -17.34 -14.24
C PHE A 589 55.15 -18.43 -14.82
N SER A 590 55.07 -19.62 -14.24
CA SER A 590 55.72 -20.86 -14.66
C SER A 590 56.02 -20.93 -16.16
N MET A 591 57.30 -20.90 -16.55
CA MET A 591 57.84 -21.15 -17.90
C MET A 591 57.64 -22.60 -18.38
N ASP A 592 56.52 -23.24 -18.04
CA ASP A 592 56.15 -24.59 -18.50
C ASP A 592 54.89 -24.49 -19.37
N PRO A 593 55.04 -24.38 -20.70
CA PRO A 593 53.92 -24.32 -21.64
C PRO A 593 52.96 -25.51 -21.53
N GLN A 594 53.44 -26.67 -21.06
CA GLN A 594 52.63 -27.86 -20.90
C GLN A 594 51.70 -27.73 -19.69
N LEU A 595 52.22 -27.22 -18.56
CA LEU A 595 51.41 -26.97 -17.37
C LEU A 595 50.35 -25.89 -17.63
N GLU A 596 50.69 -24.80 -18.32
CA GLU A 596 49.71 -23.75 -18.66
C GLU A 596 48.56 -24.31 -19.51
N ARG A 597 48.87 -25.15 -20.49
CA ARG A 597 47.85 -25.83 -21.32
C ARG A 597 46.96 -26.76 -20.49
N GLN A 598 47.55 -27.50 -19.54
CA GLN A 598 46.79 -28.37 -18.63
C GLN A 598 45.88 -27.57 -17.69
N VAL A 599 46.39 -26.47 -17.13
CA VAL A 599 45.62 -25.55 -16.28
C VAL A 599 44.43 -24.98 -17.04
N GLU A 600 44.65 -24.50 -18.27
CA GLU A 600 43.58 -23.92 -19.09
C GLU A 600 42.55 -24.97 -19.54
N THR A 601 42.98 -26.21 -19.81
CA THR A 601 42.07 -27.32 -20.10
C THR A 601 41.17 -27.63 -18.91
N ILE A 602 41.75 -27.77 -17.71
CA ILE A 602 40.97 -28.02 -16.49
C ILE A 602 40.07 -26.82 -16.18
N ARG A 603 40.53 -25.58 -16.35
CA ARG A 603 39.73 -24.37 -16.15
C ARG A 603 38.47 -24.39 -17.01
N ASN A 604 38.61 -24.63 -18.32
CA ASN A 604 37.48 -24.70 -19.25
C ASN A 604 36.50 -25.83 -18.89
N LEU A 605 37.01 -26.99 -18.47
CA LEU A 605 36.17 -28.10 -18.00
C LEU A 605 35.41 -27.74 -16.72
N VAL A 606 36.09 -27.12 -15.74
CA VAL A 606 35.49 -26.65 -14.49
C VAL A 606 34.39 -25.64 -14.78
N ASP A 607 34.65 -24.63 -15.61
CA ASP A 607 33.67 -23.60 -15.96
C ASP A 607 32.44 -24.21 -16.65
N SER A 608 32.66 -25.11 -17.60
CA SER A 608 31.57 -25.81 -18.29
C SER A 608 30.72 -26.61 -17.30
N TYR A 609 31.36 -27.39 -16.42
CA TYR A 609 30.67 -28.25 -15.46
C TYR A 609 29.93 -27.44 -14.38
N VAL A 610 30.56 -26.40 -13.83
CA VAL A 610 29.93 -25.48 -12.87
C VAL A 610 28.77 -24.71 -13.53
N GLY A 611 28.89 -24.34 -14.81
CA GLY A 611 27.80 -23.75 -15.58
C GLY A 611 26.57 -24.65 -15.67
N ILE A 612 26.77 -25.95 -15.91
CA ILE A 612 25.70 -26.96 -15.92
C ILE A 612 25.05 -27.08 -14.53
N ILE A 613 25.85 -27.16 -13.46
CA ILE A 613 25.36 -27.25 -12.08
C ILE A 613 24.55 -26.00 -11.72
N ASN A 614 25.05 -24.81 -12.02
CA ASN A 614 24.36 -23.54 -11.76
C ASN A 614 23.00 -23.49 -12.46
N LYS A 615 22.93 -23.94 -13.72
CA LYS A 615 21.66 -24.05 -14.45
C LYS A 615 20.71 -25.06 -13.80
N SER A 616 21.22 -26.19 -13.34
CA SER A 616 20.44 -27.22 -12.66
C SER A 616 19.90 -26.75 -11.31
N ILE A 617 20.74 -26.12 -10.48
CA ILE A 617 20.37 -25.58 -9.17
C ILE A 617 19.34 -24.44 -9.31
N ARG A 618 19.53 -23.55 -10.30
CA ARG A 618 18.59 -22.46 -10.59
C ARG A 618 17.18 -22.96 -10.93
N ASP A 619 17.09 -24.13 -11.57
CA ASP A 619 15.80 -24.74 -11.92
C ASP A 619 15.22 -25.60 -10.79
N LEU A 620 16.05 -26.40 -10.11
CA LEU A 620 15.59 -27.35 -9.10
C LEU A 620 15.23 -26.67 -7.77
N MET A 621 15.97 -25.65 -7.33
CA MET A 621 15.76 -25.02 -6.02
C MET A 621 14.35 -24.44 -5.86
N PRO A 622 13.84 -23.61 -6.78
CA PRO A 622 12.45 -23.13 -6.71
C PRO A 622 11.43 -24.27 -6.64
N LYS A 623 11.61 -25.33 -7.46
CA LYS A 623 10.69 -26.48 -7.49
C LYS A 623 10.70 -27.26 -6.19
N THR A 624 11.87 -27.45 -5.59
CA THR A 624 12.03 -28.11 -4.28
C THR A 624 11.34 -27.31 -3.18
N ILE A 625 11.52 -26.00 -3.14
CA ILE A 625 10.88 -25.12 -2.14
C ILE A 625 9.36 -25.09 -2.35
N MET A 626 8.89 -24.95 -3.60
CA MET A 626 7.46 -25.01 -3.93
C MET A 626 6.83 -26.33 -3.47
N HIS A 627 7.45 -27.47 -3.77
CA HIS A 627 6.90 -28.77 -3.42
C HIS A 627 6.95 -29.06 -1.92
N LEU A 628 8.11 -28.88 -1.28
CA LEU A 628 8.32 -29.28 0.11
C LEU A 628 7.77 -28.29 1.13
N MET A 629 7.71 -27.00 0.79
CA MET A 629 7.31 -25.94 1.71
C MET A 629 5.94 -25.38 1.37
N ILE A 630 5.73 -24.90 0.14
CA ILE A 630 4.53 -24.14 -0.20
C ILE A 630 3.33 -25.09 -0.36
N ASN A 631 3.48 -26.13 -1.18
CA ASN A 631 2.42 -27.10 -1.44
C ASN A 631 2.10 -27.95 -0.21
N ASN A 632 3.10 -28.30 0.62
CA ASN A 632 2.87 -29.01 1.87
C ASN A 632 2.19 -28.14 2.94
N VAL A 633 2.51 -26.85 3.01
CA VAL A 633 1.82 -25.92 3.93
C VAL A 633 0.38 -25.68 3.46
N SER A 634 0.12 -25.60 2.15
CA SER A 634 -1.25 -25.53 1.61
C SER A 634 -2.02 -26.85 1.82
N ARG A 635 -1.46 -28.01 1.46
CA ARG A 635 -2.15 -29.31 1.55
C ARG A 635 -2.32 -29.83 2.97
N GLY A 636 -1.32 -29.62 3.84
CA GLY A 636 -1.36 -30.03 5.25
C GLY A 636 -2.45 -29.33 6.05
N ARG A 637 -2.96 -28.19 5.56
CA ARG A 637 -4.06 -27.43 6.19
C ARG A 637 -5.44 -27.75 5.63
N GLY A 638 -5.55 -28.24 4.39
CA GLY A 638 -6.83 -28.68 3.82
C GLY A 638 -7.25 -30.11 4.23
N GLY A 639 -6.29 -31.02 4.43
CA GLY A 639 -6.59 -32.46 4.59
C GLY A 639 -6.67 -33.02 6.01
N ARG A 640 -6.06 -32.37 7.02
CA ARG A 640 -5.98 -32.92 8.39
C ARG A 640 -7.00 -32.37 9.37
N THR A 641 -7.70 -31.29 9.03
CA THR A 641 -8.67 -30.63 9.92
C THR A 641 -10.14 -31.01 9.63
N GLY A 642 -10.38 -31.96 8.73
CA GLY A 642 -11.73 -32.26 8.22
C GLY A 642 -12.03 -33.75 7.99
N ALA A 643 -11.66 -34.65 8.91
CA ALA A 643 -12.14 -36.04 8.86
C ALA A 643 -13.36 -36.23 9.78
N PRO A 644 -14.59 -36.42 9.24
CA PRO A 644 -15.76 -36.80 10.01
C PRO A 644 -15.82 -38.33 10.11
N GLY A 645 -15.67 -38.88 11.32
CA GLY A 645 -15.94 -40.31 11.56
C GLY A 645 -14.99 -40.98 12.55
N ALA A 646 -15.17 -40.71 13.84
CA ALA A 646 -14.83 -41.61 14.93
C ALA A 646 -15.49 -41.09 16.22
N ALA A 647 -16.82 -41.17 16.29
CA ALA A 647 -17.55 -40.95 17.53
C ALA A 647 -17.37 -42.19 18.41
N GLY A 648 -16.70 -42.03 19.56
CA GLY A 648 -16.63 -43.06 20.59
C GLY A 648 -15.23 -43.28 21.17
N ARG A 649 -14.66 -42.27 21.82
CA ARG A 649 -13.82 -42.41 23.03
C ARG A 649 -13.54 -41.03 23.61
N SER A 650 -13.85 -40.89 24.89
CA SER A 650 -13.46 -39.78 25.77
C SER A 650 -11.94 -39.57 25.77
N PRO A 651 -11.44 -38.36 26.09
CA PRO A 651 -10.02 -38.06 26.02
C PRO A 651 -9.30 -38.67 27.22
N PRO A 652 -8.14 -39.34 27.06
CA PRO A 652 -7.22 -39.50 28.17
C PRO A 652 -6.31 -38.28 28.26
N ALA A 653 -6.12 -37.79 29.47
CA ALA A 653 -5.05 -36.87 29.84
C ALA A 653 -3.68 -37.61 29.84
N PRO A 654 -2.58 -36.90 30.15
CA PRO A 654 -1.48 -36.62 29.26
C PRO A 654 -0.42 -37.73 29.25
N LEU A 655 -0.09 -38.22 28.05
CA LEU A 655 1.15 -38.93 27.74
C LEU A 655 1.72 -38.17 26.53
N GLY A 656 2.89 -37.53 26.63
CA GLY A 656 4.13 -38.24 26.90
C GLY A 656 4.53 -38.92 25.60
N GLU A 657 5.37 -38.23 24.82
CA GLU A 657 6.18 -38.75 23.71
C GLU A 657 5.56 -39.75 22.70
N ARG A 658 5.68 -39.38 21.42
CA ARG A 658 5.64 -40.23 20.19
C ARG A 658 4.26 -40.57 19.62
N ARG A 659 3.95 -39.92 18.50
CA ARG A 659 3.64 -40.57 17.20
C ARG A 659 3.52 -39.60 16.00
N GLY A 660 4.19 -38.44 16.07
CA GLY A 660 4.50 -37.60 14.90
C GLY A 660 5.98 -37.58 14.55
N SER A 661 6.81 -38.28 15.35
CA SER A 661 8.25 -38.38 15.19
C SER A 661 8.65 -39.41 14.14
N ASP A 662 7.88 -40.49 13.93
CA ASP A 662 8.47 -41.68 13.31
C ASP A 662 8.47 -41.66 11.76
N ASP A 663 7.53 -40.97 11.11
CA ASP A 663 7.57 -40.75 9.64
C ASP A 663 8.51 -39.61 9.22
N LEU A 664 8.95 -38.78 10.18
CA LEU A 664 10.01 -37.77 10.01
C LEU A 664 11.38 -38.28 10.52
N VAL A 665 11.41 -39.36 11.31
CA VAL A 665 12.62 -40.05 11.81
C VAL A 665 13.03 -41.21 10.90
N ALA A 666 12.14 -41.75 10.05
CA ALA A 666 12.56 -42.61 8.94
C ALA A 666 13.52 -41.88 7.96
N LEU A 667 13.54 -40.55 8.00
CA LEU A 667 14.51 -39.68 7.32
C LEU A 667 15.84 -39.47 8.08
N ARG A 668 16.00 -40.06 9.27
CA ARG A 668 17.13 -39.85 10.20
C ARG A 668 18.29 -40.82 9.96
N PHE A 669 18.05 -41.98 9.35
CA PHE A 669 19.08 -43.03 9.22
C PHE A 669 19.86 -43.03 7.91
N SER A 670 19.60 -42.11 6.98
CA SER A 670 20.18 -42.16 5.63
C SER A 670 21.26 -41.10 5.34
N VAL A 671 21.82 -40.45 6.37
CA VAL A 671 22.73 -39.27 6.21
C VAL A 671 24.18 -39.54 6.66
N LEU A 672 24.55 -40.77 7.04
CA LEU A 672 25.91 -41.11 7.47
C LEU A 672 26.56 -42.18 6.58
N ALA A 673 26.93 -41.85 5.32
CA ALA A 673 27.95 -42.61 4.58
C ALA A 673 28.42 -41.89 3.29
N LEU A 674 29.65 -41.36 3.30
CA LEU A 674 30.49 -41.23 2.11
C LEU A 674 31.92 -41.62 2.49
N ARG A 675 32.21 -42.93 2.39
CA ARG A 675 33.57 -43.46 2.26
C ARG A 675 33.79 -43.78 0.78
N ALA A 676 34.99 -43.46 0.30
CA ALA A 676 35.46 -43.60 -1.09
C ALA A 676 35.18 -44.97 -1.75
N PRO A 677 35.20 -45.07 -3.09
CA PRO A 677 35.12 -46.35 -3.78
C PRO A 677 36.38 -47.18 -3.48
N ARG A 678 36.22 -48.38 -2.93
CA ARG A 678 37.26 -49.41 -3.02
C ARG A 678 37.18 -50.02 -4.41
N GLY A 679 38.28 -49.94 -5.14
CA GLY A 679 38.46 -50.64 -6.41
C GLY A 679 38.29 -52.15 -6.26
N SER A 680 37.84 -52.76 -7.35
CA SER A 680 37.86 -54.20 -7.58
C SER A 680 39.28 -54.74 -7.55
N GLY A 681 39.47 -55.86 -6.88
CA GLY A 681 40.64 -56.71 -6.96
C GLY A 681 40.22 -58.16 -6.76
N PHE A 682 39.58 -58.74 -7.78
CA PHE A 682 40.03 -59.91 -8.55
C PHE A 682 39.27 -59.95 -9.87
#